data_AF-A0A833N2Q0-F1
#
_entry.id   AF-A0A833N2Q0-F1
#
_cell.length_a   1.000
_cell.length_b   1.000
_cell.length_c   1.000
_cell.angle_alpha   90.00
_cell.angle_beta   90.00
_cell.angle_gamma   90.00
#
_symmetry.space_group_name_H-M   'P 1'
#
loop_
_entity.id
_entity.type
_entity.pdbx_description
1 polymer ?
#
loop_
_entity_poly.entity_id
_entity_poly.type
_entity_poly.pdbx_seq_one_letter_code
_entity_poly.pdbx_strand_id
1 'polypeptide(L)'
;MRIIQKSFVFTTLFLTSCGQEKSDSVDSMSANRLKAFGTFSTTMQKANINSDFNRLDSIGKGFKSITGISANRCLENQTSYFRLDPSANIDYQMDLSQQQLLNKIGVGVSATIPVSVSGVPVTISPEANYAREASTNNLSRTGTVTIKIIKGSYTLGKINENKNYILNNQYNESLQNSTGDFYKICGDKVIAKQNAEANLVITTIFRFNNADTKNSFDASVGASIPNPFSFGAKKADLKSDDKSEAKAEPKKVDSATNTEPKKVDSATNTETKKADSSIGTETKKADNSASTEDKKDDKPKSKISGIVDKVKESGAIDKVKEMISPSKGTGGGAKGGMSPELKVKFSTMSQETLKNVTIEVKAIQLGGDPRELPKIIATTCSPTDINSCDKMFAEIQTYAAESFPAQLENISSYTDESSNVKFTRGGYEVVDYSNLDIINSDGKLISSSLNKYSQDSQGFINIKHDISAESQRIVSEHNVAQGIKNKSSFESLTIDEKEVVGKAINITQREEELIQYVTDTCYQNKGSCQNSFNEYSNSRKEQEKKSNYSSADLDNIKAWNLIASTEANWRPVRYVLGVYSSDRMTSDFFSPTNLRGYKKFFIKYVSNKEPNKGYKITSKNSDGISLKTSFRCYNWFSDALGTLWLHERQANETIDLGRGDELVNLCGSKTAFACTFNSDLQKISPFLIQIWAE
;
A
#
# COMPACT_ATOMS: atom_id res chain seq x y z
N MET A 1 -16.80 -51.47 -52.39
CA MET A 1 -16.56 -50.14 -53.01
C MET A 1 -17.27 -49.10 -52.16
N ARG A 2 -16.47 -48.26 -51.47
CA ARG A 2 -16.74 -46.96 -50.80
C ARG A 2 -17.94 -46.79 -49.84
N ILE A 3 -17.88 -46.07 -48.73
CA ILE A 3 -16.86 -45.55 -47.78
C ILE A 3 -17.74 -45.14 -46.58
N ILE A 4 -17.48 -45.66 -45.38
CA ILE A 4 -18.12 -45.23 -44.13
C ILE A 4 -17.16 -44.23 -43.47
N GLN A 5 -17.56 -42.97 -43.43
CA GLN A 5 -16.80 -41.90 -42.81
C GLN A 5 -17.06 -41.90 -41.30
N LYS A 6 -16.22 -42.62 -40.54
CA LYS A 6 -16.15 -42.51 -39.08
C LYS A 6 -15.24 -41.33 -38.73
N SER A 7 -15.80 -40.25 -38.20
CA SER A 7 -15.02 -39.18 -37.57
C SER A 7 -14.51 -39.65 -36.22
N PHE A 8 -13.22 -39.98 -36.17
CA PHE A 8 -12.45 -40.10 -34.93
C PHE A 8 -12.14 -38.70 -34.42
N VAL A 9 -12.70 -38.34 -33.27
CA VAL A 9 -12.26 -37.17 -32.51
C VAL A 9 -10.96 -37.56 -31.80
N PHE A 10 -9.82 -37.14 -32.36
CA PHE A 10 -8.54 -37.17 -31.67
C PHE A 10 -8.56 -36.10 -30.57
N THR A 11 -8.69 -36.54 -29.31
CA THR A 11 -8.42 -35.69 -28.15
C THR A 11 -6.90 -35.59 -28.01
N THR A 12 -6.30 -34.57 -28.62
CA THR A 12 -4.92 -34.18 -28.37
C THR A 12 -4.81 -33.57 -26.97
N LEU A 13 -4.42 -34.39 -25.99
CA LEU A 13 -3.90 -33.92 -24.72
C LEU A 13 -2.55 -33.21 -24.99
N PHE A 14 -2.53 -31.88 -24.94
CA PHE A 14 -1.29 -31.15 -24.76
C PHE A 14 -0.86 -31.27 -23.30
N LEU A 15 -0.08 -32.30 -22.99
CA LEU A 15 0.77 -32.30 -21.81
C LEU A 15 1.93 -31.35 -22.09
N THR A 16 1.83 -30.11 -21.60
CA THR A 16 2.98 -29.22 -21.51
C THR A 16 3.85 -29.71 -20.35
N SER A 17 4.89 -30.48 -20.66
CA SER A 17 5.97 -30.74 -19.70
C SER A 17 6.78 -29.45 -19.55
N CYS A 18 6.79 -28.86 -18.34
CA CYS A 18 7.75 -27.84 -17.98
C CYS A 18 9.17 -28.42 -18.08
N GLY A 19 9.92 -27.99 -19.09
CA GLY A 19 11.34 -28.28 -19.22
C GLY A 19 12.14 -27.57 -18.13
N GLN A 20 13.14 -28.27 -17.59
CA GLN A 20 14.21 -27.67 -16.81
C GLN A 20 15.06 -26.79 -17.71
N GLU A 21 15.00 -25.47 -17.54
CA GLU A 21 16.00 -24.56 -18.08
C GLU A 21 17.13 -24.36 -17.08
N LYS A 22 18.36 -24.64 -17.53
CA LYS A 22 19.60 -24.31 -16.83
C LYS A 22 19.75 -22.78 -16.83
N SER A 23 19.83 -22.19 -15.64
CA SER A 23 20.10 -20.76 -15.47
C SER A 23 21.59 -20.48 -15.50
N ASP A 24 22.03 -19.70 -16.47
CA ASP A 24 23.30 -18.96 -16.43
C ASP A 24 23.13 -17.65 -17.23
N SER A 25 22.55 -16.63 -16.59
CA SER A 25 22.89 -15.22 -16.79
C SER A 25 22.14 -14.31 -15.79
N VAL A 26 22.86 -13.31 -15.29
CA VAL A 26 22.37 -12.27 -14.38
C VAL A 26 21.57 -11.24 -15.20
N ASP A 27 20.34 -11.58 -15.58
CA ASP A 27 19.39 -10.59 -16.14
C ASP A 27 17.92 -11.07 -16.17
N SER A 28 17.45 -11.71 -15.09
CA SER A 28 16.07 -12.24 -15.06
C SER A 28 15.12 -11.40 -14.20
N MET A 29 14.56 -10.35 -14.80
CA MET A 29 13.14 -10.09 -14.54
C MET A 29 12.37 -11.36 -14.93
N SER A 30 11.42 -11.82 -14.09
CA SER A 30 10.62 -13.00 -14.45
C SER A 30 9.93 -12.79 -15.80
N ALA A 31 9.73 -13.82 -16.61
CA ALA A 31 9.08 -13.68 -17.93
C ALA A 31 7.72 -12.94 -17.86
N ASN A 32 7.01 -13.05 -16.74
CA ASN A 32 5.79 -12.27 -16.47
C ASN A 32 6.08 -10.78 -16.19
N ARG A 33 7.16 -10.46 -15.46
CA ARG A 33 7.65 -9.09 -15.32
C ARG A 33 8.14 -8.54 -16.65
N LEU A 34 8.88 -9.30 -17.46
CA LEU A 34 9.38 -8.87 -18.78
C LEU A 34 8.23 -8.64 -19.78
N LYS A 35 7.20 -9.48 -19.74
CA LYS A 35 5.98 -9.30 -20.53
C LYS A 35 5.18 -8.08 -20.05
N ALA A 36 5.09 -7.83 -18.75
CA ALA A 36 4.56 -6.58 -18.22
C ALA A 36 5.47 -5.37 -18.53
N PHE A 37 6.79 -5.56 -18.57
CA PHE A 37 7.78 -4.53 -18.84
C PHE A 37 7.73 -4.06 -20.29
N GLY A 38 7.59 -5.00 -21.23
CA GLY A 38 7.36 -4.72 -22.64
C GLY A 38 6.01 -4.05 -22.93
N THR A 39 5.06 -4.05 -21.98
CA THR A 39 3.80 -3.29 -22.11
C THR A 39 3.89 -1.84 -21.61
N PHE A 40 5.02 -1.43 -21.02
CA PHE A 40 5.24 -0.05 -20.60
C PHE A 40 5.67 0.84 -21.78
N SER A 41 5.31 2.13 -21.73
CA SER A 41 5.90 3.13 -22.63
C SER A 41 7.40 3.24 -22.37
N THR A 42 8.17 3.63 -23.39
CA THR A 42 9.62 3.86 -23.24
C THR A 42 9.94 4.90 -22.15
N THR A 43 9.08 5.90 -21.92
CA THR A 43 9.19 6.86 -20.81
C THR A 43 9.04 6.18 -19.45
N MET A 44 8.08 5.26 -19.30
CA MET A 44 7.89 4.47 -18.07
C MET A 44 9.00 3.44 -17.85
N GLN A 45 9.45 2.76 -18.90
CA GLN A 45 10.62 1.89 -18.81
C GLN A 45 11.81 2.71 -18.33
N LYS A 46 12.03 3.91 -18.87
CA LYS A 46 13.09 4.81 -18.45
C LYS A 46 12.89 5.32 -17.03
N ALA A 47 11.67 5.65 -16.60
CA ALA A 47 11.37 6.07 -15.23
C ALA A 47 11.54 4.93 -14.22
N ASN A 48 11.10 3.72 -14.54
CA ASN A 48 11.29 2.52 -13.71
C ASN A 48 12.76 2.13 -13.66
N ILE A 49 13.47 2.09 -14.79
CA ILE A 49 14.91 1.88 -14.85
C ILE A 49 15.63 2.95 -14.05
N ASN A 50 15.28 4.23 -14.21
CA ASN A 50 15.87 5.31 -13.42
C ASN A 50 15.51 5.18 -11.94
N SER A 51 14.31 4.72 -11.58
CA SER A 51 13.90 4.54 -10.18
C SER A 51 14.60 3.35 -9.52
N ASP A 52 14.80 2.24 -10.24
CA ASP A 52 15.54 1.07 -9.78
C ASP A 52 17.05 1.37 -9.74
N PHE A 53 17.60 2.12 -10.70
CA PHE A 53 18.96 2.69 -10.60
C PHE A 53 19.07 3.69 -9.45
N ASN A 54 18.03 4.48 -9.18
CA ASN A 54 18.00 5.44 -8.08
C ASN A 54 17.89 4.77 -6.72
N ARG A 55 17.23 3.62 -6.62
CA ARG A 55 17.21 2.77 -5.43
C ARG A 55 18.62 2.29 -5.08
N LEU A 56 19.45 1.97 -6.07
CA LEU A 56 20.79 1.43 -5.81
C LEU A 56 21.85 2.47 -5.43
N ASP A 57 21.62 3.77 -5.60
CA ASP A 57 22.48 4.80 -4.98
C ASP A 57 21.76 6.15 -4.84
N SER A 58 21.11 6.35 -3.69
CA SER A 58 20.42 7.61 -3.40
C SER A 58 21.28 8.60 -2.61
N ILE A 59 22.40 8.16 -2.03
CA ILE A 59 23.26 9.02 -1.20
C ILE A 59 23.80 10.18 -2.03
N GLY A 60 23.63 11.41 -1.53
CA GLY A 60 24.09 12.61 -2.20
C GLY A 60 23.18 13.10 -3.32
N LYS A 61 22.07 12.43 -3.57
CA LYS A 61 20.98 12.98 -4.37
C LYS A 61 20.19 13.97 -3.55
N GLY A 62 19.65 14.94 -4.25
CA GLY A 62 18.65 15.84 -3.72
C GLY A 62 17.41 15.12 -3.18
N PHE A 63 16.64 15.81 -2.36
CA PHE A 63 15.40 15.32 -1.79
C PHE A 63 14.38 16.46 -1.67
N LYS A 64 13.21 16.25 -2.26
CA LYS A 64 12.08 17.18 -2.23
C LYS A 64 11.22 16.88 -1.02
N SER A 65 11.33 17.64 0.06
CA SER A 65 10.63 17.37 1.32
C SER A 65 9.11 17.46 1.22
N ILE A 66 8.59 18.22 0.25
CA ILE A 66 7.14 18.35 0.01
C ILE A 66 6.56 17.06 -0.57
N THR A 67 7.22 16.51 -1.60
CA THR A 67 6.75 15.29 -2.28
C THR A 67 7.35 14.02 -1.72
N GLY A 68 8.40 14.13 -0.90
CA GLY A 68 9.21 13.02 -0.40
C GLY A 68 10.02 12.30 -1.47
N ILE A 69 10.26 12.90 -2.64
CA ILE A 69 10.92 12.28 -3.81
C ILE A 69 12.39 12.69 -3.93
N SER A 70 13.27 11.74 -4.27
CA SER A 70 14.67 12.00 -4.61
C SER A 70 14.77 12.86 -5.88
N ALA A 71 15.66 13.84 -5.87
CA ALA A 71 15.93 14.75 -6.97
C ALA A 71 17.32 14.51 -7.58
N ASN A 72 17.81 15.44 -8.40
CA ASN A 72 19.10 15.29 -9.06
C ASN A 72 20.26 15.27 -8.07
N ARG A 73 21.38 14.66 -8.49
CA ARG A 73 22.65 14.70 -7.75
C ARG A 73 23.32 16.05 -8.01
N CYS A 74 23.28 16.94 -7.02
CA CYS A 74 23.74 18.32 -7.21
C CYS A 74 25.14 18.62 -6.66
N LEU A 75 25.79 17.64 -6.03
CA LEU A 75 27.17 17.73 -5.53
C LEU A 75 28.11 16.84 -6.37
N GLU A 76 29.29 17.35 -6.75
CA GLU A 76 30.25 16.66 -7.64
C GLU A 76 31.30 15.81 -6.92
N ASN A 77 31.83 16.28 -5.79
CA ASN A 77 32.97 15.66 -5.09
C ASN A 77 32.55 14.81 -3.88
N GLN A 78 31.37 14.24 -3.96
CA GLN A 78 30.82 13.37 -2.93
C GLN A 78 31.12 11.91 -3.22
N THR A 79 31.13 11.11 -2.16
CA THR A 79 31.20 9.66 -2.22
C THR A 79 30.21 9.08 -1.22
N SER A 80 29.98 7.78 -1.26
CA SER A 80 29.25 7.07 -0.22
C SER A 80 30.19 6.10 0.50
N TYR A 81 30.15 6.12 1.83
CA TYR A 81 30.85 5.15 2.66
C TYR A 81 29.84 4.23 3.30
N PHE A 82 30.00 2.92 3.15
CA PHE A 82 29.17 1.99 3.89
C PHE A 82 29.76 1.78 5.28
N ARG A 83 28.98 2.12 6.30
CA ARG A 83 29.28 1.82 7.70
C ARG A 83 28.50 0.56 8.08
N LEU A 84 29.24 -0.50 8.40
CA LEU A 84 28.65 -1.71 8.96
C LEU A 84 28.16 -1.40 10.38
N ASP A 85 26.86 -1.45 10.55
CA ASP A 85 26.18 -1.15 11.81
C ASP A 85 24.91 -2.00 11.89
N PRO A 86 25.08 -3.31 12.11
CA PRO A 86 23.99 -4.25 11.97
C PRO A 86 23.03 -4.08 13.15
N SER A 87 21.76 -3.91 12.85
CA SER A 87 20.72 -3.81 13.84
C SER A 87 19.46 -4.51 13.36
N ALA A 88 18.61 -4.87 14.31
CA ALA A 88 17.37 -5.53 14.03
C ALA A 88 16.26 -4.97 14.90
N ASN A 89 15.07 -4.84 14.32
CA ASN A 89 13.89 -4.37 15.01
C ASN A 89 12.69 -5.23 14.61
N ILE A 90 11.82 -5.50 15.59
CA ILE A 90 10.54 -6.15 15.38
C ILE A 90 9.49 -5.22 15.97
N ASP A 91 8.58 -4.76 15.14
CA ASP A 91 7.50 -3.86 15.51
C ASP A 91 6.15 -4.54 15.27
N TYR A 92 5.17 -4.24 16.12
CA TYR A 92 3.80 -4.72 15.98
C TYR A 92 2.83 -3.55 16.07
N GLN A 93 2.00 -3.38 15.04
CA GLN A 93 1.02 -2.32 14.95
C GLN A 93 -0.31 -2.85 14.42
N MET A 94 -1.41 -2.24 14.85
CA MET A 94 -2.75 -2.63 14.45
C MET A 94 -3.38 -1.61 13.53
N ASP A 95 -4.32 -2.06 12.71
CA ASP A 95 -5.23 -1.23 11.93
C ASP A 95 -4.52 -0.14 11.12
N LEU A 96 -3.37 -0.51 10.55
CA LEU A 96 -2.60 0.40 9.71
C LEU A 96 -3.40 0.76 8.45
N SER A 97 -3.47 2.06 8.17
CA SER A 97 -3.94 2.55 6.88
C SER A 97 -2.99 2.12 5.77
N GLN A 98 -3.46 2.16 4.53
CA GLN A 98 -2.61 1.91 3.36
C GLN A 98 -1.34 2.78 3.37
N GLN A 99 -1.46 4.06 3.75
CA GLN A 99 -0.31 4.96 3.82
C GLN A 99 0.68 4.60 4.93
N GLN A 100 0.16 4.22 6.11
CA GLN A 100 1.03 3.77 7.19
C GLN A 100 1.78 2.49 6.81
N LEU A 101 1.12 1.56 6.11
CA LEU A 101 1.76 0.36 5.56
C LEU A 101 2.84 0.70 4.53
N LEU A 102 2.55 1.58 3.54
CA LEU A 102 3.54 2.04 2.56
C LEU A 102 4.79 2.63 3.24
N ASN A 103 4.57 3.50 4.23
CA ASN A 103 5.65 4.10 5.01
C ASN A 103 6.47 3.03 5.74
N LYS A 104 5.82 2.00 6.32
CA LYS A 104 6.49 0.89 7.01
C LYS A 104 7.30 0.00 6.08
N ILE A 105 6.82 -0.22 4.86
CA ILE A 105 7.53 -0.99 3.83
C ILE A 105 8.76 -0.19 3.33
N GLY A 106 8.95 1.06 3.73
CA GLY A 106 10.08 1.87 3.28
C GLY A 106 9.94 2.30 1.82
N VAL A 107 8.75 2.10 1.23
CA VAL A 107 8.29 2.87 0.07
C VAL A 107 7.92 4.24 0.61
N GLY A 108 8.95 5.01 0.94
CA GLY A 108 8.77 6.44 1.14
C GLY A 108 8.10 7.01 -0.09
N VAL A 109 7.52 8.20 0.05
CA VAL A 109 6.84 8.93 -1.03
C VAL A 109 7.72 9.07 -2.30
N SER A 110 9.03 8.86 -2.18
CA SER A 110 10.02 8.64 -3.26
C SER A 110 9.77 7.51 -4.25
N ALA A 111 9.10 6.43 -3.84
CA ALA A 111 8.77 5.30 -4.70
C ALA A 111 7.32 5.34 -5.20
N THR A 112 6.55 6.37 -4.81
CA THR A 112 5.42 6.84 -5.61
C THR A 112 5.99 7.52 -6.86
N ILE A 113 6.25 6.67 -7.84
CA ILE A 113 6.27 6.88 -9.29
C ILE A 113 6.24 8.37 -9.67
N PRO A 114 7.28 8.92 -10.31
CA PRO A 114 7.15 10.21 -10.97
C PRO A 114 6.15 10.06 -12.11
N VAL A 115 4.89 10.40 -11.86
CA VAL A 115 3.84 10.48 -12.89
C VAL A 115 3.88 11.88 -13.49
N SER A 116 5.06 12.28 -13.96
CA SER A 116 5.11 13.29 -15.01
C SER A 116 5.26 12.57 -16.35
N VAL A 117 4.28 12.84 -17.22
CA VAL A 117 4.27 12.62 -18.67
C VAL A 117 3.99 11.17 -19.14
N SER A 118 2.70 10.84 -19.39
CA SER A 118 2.23 10.28 -20.69
C SER A 118 0.98 9.36 -20.68
N GLY A 119 0.08 9.40 -19.69
CA GLY A 119 -1.25 8.76 -19.86
C GLY A 119 -1.28 7.23 -19.99
N VAL A 120 -0.31 6.51 -19.42
CA VAL A 120 -0.19 5.04 -19.50
C VAL A 120 -0.42 4.42 -18.09
N PRO A 121 -1.09 3.25 -17.97
CA PRO A 121 -1.47 2.64 -16.70
C PRO A 121 -0.29 2.45 -15.75
N VAL A 122 -0.42 3.08 -14.59
CA VAL A 122 0.46 2.89 -13.44
C VAL A 122 0.37 1.42 -13.01
N THR A 123 1.45 0.66 -13.18
CA THR A 123 1.55 -0.62 -12.51
C THR A 123 1.71 -0.33 -11.03
N ILE A 124 0.65 -0.63 -10.27
CA ILE A 124 0.69 -0.58 -8.81
C ILE A 124 1.87 -1.45 -8.40
N SER A 125 2.87 -0.84 -7.77
CA SER A 125 4.02 -1.60 -7.27
C SER A 125 3.53 -2.74 -6.36
N PRO A 126 4.19 -3.90 -6.34
CA PRO A 126 3.80 -4.99 -5.43
C PRO A 126 3.59 -4.52 -3.99
N GLU A 127 4.39 -3.54 -3.55
CA GLU A 127 4.30 -2.87 -2.26
C GLU A 127 2.99 -2.08 -2.09
N ALA A 128 2.58 -1.30 -3.08
CA ALA A 128 1.32 -0.57 -3.05
C ALA A 128 0.10 -1.50 -3.12
N ASN A 129 0.20 -2.59 -3.90
CA ASN A 129 -0.86 -3.58 -3.94
C ASN A 129 -0.98 -4.32 -2.59
N TYR A 130 0.15 -4.72 -2.00
CA TYR A 130 0.19 -5.28 -0.66
C TYR A 130 -0.44 -4.31 0.36
N ALA A 131 0.01 -3.05 0.39
CA ALA A 131 -0.47 -2.07 1.36
C ALA A 131 -1.97 -1.83 1.23
N ARG A 132 -2.50 -1.80 0.00
CA ARG A 132 -3.94 -1.70 -0.24
C ARG A 132 -4.69 -2.93 0.30
N GLU A 133 -4.26 -4.13 -0.07
CA GLU A 133 -4.92 -5.39 0.34
C GLU A 133 -4.82 -5.68 1.84
N ALA A 134 -3.72 -5.26 2.46
CA ALA A 134 -3.41 -5.46 3.87
C ALA A 134 -3.92 -4.34 4.79
N SER A 135 -4.40 -3.23 4.22
CA SER A 135 -4.97 -2.14 5.03
C SER A 135 -6.29 -2.53 5.69
N THR A 136 -6.58 -1.87 6.81
CA THR A 136 -7.85 -2.06 7.54
C THR A 136 -9.02 -1.41 6.79
N ASN A 137 -10.22 -1.98 6.96
CA ASN A 137 -11.47 -1.42 6.44
C ASN A 137 -12.61 -1.62 7.45
N ASN A 138 -13.80 -1.14 7.11
CA ASN A 138 -14.97 -1.09 8.00
C ASN A 138 -15.38 -2.49 8.54
N LEU A 139 -15.06 -3.54 7.79
CA LEU A 139 -15.36 -4.95 8.09
C LEU A 139 -14.09 -5.79 8.23
N SER A 140 -12.98 -5.15 8.57
CA SER A 140 -11.77 -5.87 8.96
C SER A 140 -11.09 -5.25 10.18
N ARG A 141 -10.21 -6.06 10.78
CA ARG A 141 -9.17 -5.61 11.69
C ARG A 141 -7.85 -6.14 11.19
N THR A 142 -6.76 -5.41 11.39
CA THR A 142 -5.44 -5.87 10.96
C THR A 142 -4.42 -5.83 12.09
N GLY A 143 -3.53 -6.82 12.12
CA GLY A 143 -2.36 -6.86 12.99
C GLY A 143 -1.11 -7.07 12.12
N THR A 144 -0.23 -6.07 12.09
CA THR A 144 0.97 -6.05 11.25
C THR A 144 2.22 -6.21 12.10
N VAL A 145 3.02 -7.21 11.79
CA VAL A 145 4.38 -7.39 12.28
C VAL A 145 5.35 -6.91 11.22
N THR A 146 6.29 -6.05 11.60
CA THR A 146 7.40 -5.63 10.75
C THR A 146 8.71 -6.12 11.35
N ILE A 147 9.39 -7.03 10.66
CA ILE A 147 10.74 -7.48 10.99
C ILE A 147 11.70 -6.75 10.07
N LYS A 148 12.55 -5.92 10.65
CA LYS A 148 13.51 -5.09 9.94
C LYS A 148 14.91 -5.47 10.35
N ILE A 149 15.74 -5.84 9.37
CA ILE A 149 17.14 -6.19 9.56
C ILE A 149 17.97 -5.18 8.78
N ILE A 150 18.68 -4.32 9.49
CA ILE A 150 19.63 -3.37 8.91
C ILE A 150 21.01 -4.01 8.98
N LYS A 151 21.68 -4.13 7.85
CA LYS A 151 23.09 -4.57 7.80
C LYS A 151 24.04 -3.43 8.19
N GLY A 152 23.68 -2.23 7.78
CA GLY A 152 24.44 -1.02 8.00
C GLY A 152 23.85 0.12 7.19
N SER A 153 24.61 1.18 7.01
CA SER A 153 24.14 2.35 6.28
C SER A 153 25.22 2.93 5.38
N TYR A 154 24.82 3.34 4.18
CA TYR A 154 25.62 4.23 3.36
C TYR A 154 25.46 5.65 3.91
N THR A 155 26.58 6.33 4.14
CA THR A 155 26.64 7.72 4.59
C THR A 155 27.32 8.57 3.54
N LEU A 156 26.81 9.79 3.35
CA LEU A 156 27.37 10.79 2.48
C LEU A 156 28.75 11.20 2.99
N GLY A 157 29.72 11.11 2.11
CA GLY A 157 31.11 11.41 2.36
C GLY A 157 31.69 12.36 1.33
N LYS A 158 32.91 12.83 1.58
CA LYS A 158 33.67 13.67 0.65
C LYS A 158 34.80 12.85 0.06
N ILE A 159 35.05 12.95 -1.25
CA ILE A 159 36.19 12.24 -1.88
C ILE A 159 37.53 12.62 -1.22
N ASN A 160 37.63 13.86 -0.72
CA ASN A 160 38.74 14.33 0.11
C ASN A 160 38.17 14.97 1.38
N GLU A 161 38.45 14.37 2.54
CA GLU A 161 37.87 14.76 3.84
C GLU A 161 38.16 16.23 4.20
N ASN A 162 39.30 16.78 3.75
CA ASN A 162 39.71 18.15 4.03
C ASN A 162 39.10 19.20 3.09
N LYS A 163 38.30 18.79 2.09
CA LYS A 163 37.66 19.71 1.15
C LYS A 163 36.21 19.97 1.53
N ASN A 164 35.64 21.06 1.04
CA ASN A 164 34.20 21.31 1.10
C ASN A 164 33.48 20.51 0.01
N TYR A 165 32.18 20.27 0.14
CA TYR A 165 31.37 19.78 -0.97
C TYR A 165 31.36 20.82 -2.10
N ILE A 166 31.36 20.37 -3.35
CA ILE A 166 31.36 21.25 -4.53
C ILE A 166 29.98 21.12 -5.17
N LEU A 167 29.28 22.25 -5.29
CA LEU A 167 28.05 22.33 -6.06
C LEU A 167 28.38 22.18 -7.54
N ASN A 168 27.66 21.31 -8.24
CA ASN A 168 27.86 21.13 -9.69
C ASN A 168 27.60 22.45 -10.44
N ASN A 169 28.50 22.79 -11.35
CA ASN A 169 28.46 24.07 -12.07
C ASN A 169 27.13 24.29 -12.79
N GLN A 170 26.53 23.23 -13.35
CA GLN A 170 25.23 23.30 -14.02
C GLN A 170 24.12 23.82 -13.10
N TYR A 171 24.17 23.50 -11.80
CA TYR A 171 23.15 23.93 -10.84
C TYR A 171 23.51 25.23 -10.13
N ASN A 172 24.77 25.66 -10.19
CA ASN A 172 25.18 26.97 -9.69
C ASN A 172 24.46 28.09 -10.46
N GLU A 173 24.33 27.97 -11.78
CA GLU A 173 23.55 28.92 -12.59
C GLU A 173 22.08 29.00 -12.15
N SER A 174 21.44 27.85 -11.92
CA SER A 174 20.06 27.81 -11.39
C SER A 174 19.97 28.49 -10.03
N LEU A 175 20.93 28.25 -9.14
CA LEU A 175 20.98 28.88 -7.81
C LEU A 175 21.18 30.41 -7.88
N GLN A 176 22.02 30.90 -8.79
CA GLN A 176 22.22 32.35 -8.99
C GLN A 176 20.98 33.03 -9.57
N ASN A 177 20.25 32.34 -10.46
CA ASN A 177 19.01 32.87 -11.05
C ASN A 177 17.88 32.94 -10.00
N SER A 178 17.65 31.83 -9.30
CA SER A 178 16.61 31.72 -8.27
C SER A 178 16.87 30.51 -7.38
N THR A 179 16.84 30.70 -6.07
CA THR A 179 16.93 29.59 -5.10
C THR A 179 15.80 28.58 -5.30
N GLY A 180 14.63 29.03 -5.77
CA GLY A 180 13.50 28.15 -6.07
C GLY A 180 13.75 27.24 -7.27
N ASP A 181 14.42 27.74 -8.32
CA ASP A 181 14.77 26.93 -9.48
C ASP A 181 15.78 25.85 -9.12
N PHE A 182 16.74 26.19 -8.24
CA PHE A 182 17.64 25.20 -7.65
C PHE A 182 16.86 24.10 -6.92
N TYR A 183 15.96 24.43 -5.99
CA TYR A 183 15.21 23.40 -5.23
C TYR A 183 14.22 22.61 -6.09
N LYS A 184 13.69 23.18 -7.17
CA LYS A 184 12.88 22.46 -8.15
C LYS A 184 13.68 21.32 -8.80
N ILE A 185 14.96 21.51 -9.05
CA ILE A 185 15.85 20.54 -9.70
C ILE A 185 16.54 19.61 -8.69
N CYS A 186 17.03 20.18 -7.59
CA CYS A 186 17.90 19.54 -6.61
C CYS A 186 17.21 19.14 -5.30
N GLY A 187 15.92 19.43 -5.14
CA GLY A 187 15.24 19.30 -3.84
C GLY A 187 15.77 20.29 -2.81
N ASP A 188 15.04 20.47 -1.71
CA ASP A 188 15.43 21.35 -0.60
C ASP A 188 16.36 20.69 0.41
N LYS A 189 16.52 19.37 0.34
CA LYS A 189 17.43 18.59 1.17
C LYS A 189 18.31 17.69 0.33
N VAL A 190 19.28 17.04 0.96
CA VAL A 190 20.12 15.99 0.36
C VAL A 190 20.05 14.74 1.20
N ILE A 191 20.05 13.58 0.55
CA ILE A 191 20.05 12.27 1.20
C ILE A 191 21.45 12.03 1.76
N ALA A 192 21.60 12.16 3.08
CA ALA A 192 22.87 12.01 3.76
C ALA A 192 23.15 10.58 4.22
N LYS A 193 22.10 9.81 4.50
CA LYS A 193 22.24 8.41 4.92
C LYS A 193 21.13 7.56 4.33
N GLN A 194 21.43 6.30 4.05
CA GLN A 194 20.51 5.31 3.51
C GLN A 194 20.89 3.94 4.06
N ASN A 195 19.94 3.21 4.62
CA ASN A 195 20.23 1.90 5.18
C ASN A 195 20.30 0.83 4.08
N ALA A 196 21.19 -0.14 4.26
CA ALA A 196 21.07 -1.43 3.60
C ALA A 196 20.24 -2.33 4.51
N GLU A 197 18.96 -2.51 4.17
CA GLU A 197 17.98 -3.17 5.03
C GLU A 197 17.17 -4.22 4.27
N ALA A 198 16.76 -5.25 5.01
CA ALA A 198 15.78 -6.24 4.59
C ALA A 198 14.56 -6.12 5.51
N ASN A 199 13.37 -6.06 4.92
CA ASN A 199 12.11 -5.90 5.63
C ASN A 199 11.19 -7.07 5.30
N LEU A 200 10.65 -7.72 6.32
CA LEU A 200 9.54 -8.67 6.21
C LEU A 200 8.34 -8.06 6.93
N VAL A 201 7.30 -7.73 6.18
CA VAL A 201 6.06 -7.16 6.72
C VAL A 201 4.98 -8.21 6.58
N ILE A 202 4.41 -8.65 7.71
CA ILE A 202 3.39 -9.68 7.78
C ILE A 202 2.13 -9.06 8.40
N THR A 203 1.05 -9.02 7.64
CA THR A 203 -0.24 -8.51 8.11
C THR A 203 -1.25 -9.64 8.20
N THR A 204 -1.74 -9.86 9.42
CA THR A 204 -2.91 -10.71 9.69
C THR A 204 -4.17 -9.86 9.56
N ILE A 205 -5.12 -10.32 8.76
CA ILE A 205 -6.38 -9.65 8.46
C ILE A 205 -7.52 -10.51 9.01
N PHE A 206 -8.28 -9.97 9.95
CA PHE A 206 -9.52 -10.55 10.44
C PHE A 206 -10.67 -9.95 9.63
N ARG A 207 -11.31 -10.73 8.78
CA ARG A 207 -12.45 -10.30 7.96
C ARG A 207 -13.76 -10.74 8.62
N PHE A 208 -14.71 -9.82 8.68
CA PHE A 208 -16.03 -10.05 9.26
C PHE A 208 -17.09 -10.03 8.16
N ASN A 209 -18.06 -10.95 8.25
CA ASN A 209 -19.17 -11.00 7.30
C ASN A 209 -20.11 -9.80 7.43
N ASN A 210 -20.23 -9.21 8.62
CA ASN A 210 -21.08 -8.06 8.91
C ASN A 210 -20.57 -7.27 10.13
N ALA A 211 -21.18 -6.09 10.35
CA ALA A 211 -20.81 -5.18 11.43
C ALA A 211 -21.06 -5.78 12.83
N ASP A 212 -22.12 -6.55 13.02
CA ASP A 212 -22.46 -7.16 14.31
C ASP A 212 -21.42 -8.21 14.74
N THR A 213 -20.91 -8.99 13.78
CA THR A 213 -19.81 -9.93 14.00
C THR A 213 -18.55 -9.17 14.39
N LYS A 214 -18.23 -8.07 13.72
CA LYS A 214 -17.09 -7.23 14.06
C LYS A 214 -17.23 -6.66 15.48
N ASN A 215 -18.41 -6.13 15.83
CA ASN A 215 -18.67 -5.57 17.16
C ASN A 215 -18.54 -6.65 18.25
N SER A 216 -19.04 -7.85 18.00
CA SER A 216 -18.92 -9.00 18.92
C SER A 216 -17.47 -9.47 19.07
N PHE A 217 -16.72 -9.48 17.97
CA PHE A 217 -15.29 -9.76 17.97
C PHE A 217 -14.51 -8.71 18.77
N ASP A 218 -14.75 -7.43 18.49
CA ASP A 218 -14.11 -6.30 19.17
C ASP A 218 -14.40 -6.32 20.69
N ALA A 219 -15.64 -6.65 21.08
CA ALA A 219 -16.01 -6.81 22.49
C ALA A 219 -15.26 -7.96 23.18
N SER A 220 -14.97 -9.04 22.45
CA SER A 220 -14.29 -10.22 22.99
C SER A 220 -12.77 -10.03 23.06
N VAL A 221 -12.16 -9.50 21.98
CA VAL A 221 -10.71 -9.28 21.90
C VAL A 221 -10.29 -8.08 22.75
N GLY A 222 -11.11 -7.03 22.77
CA GLY A 222 -10.83 -5.76 23.44
C GLY A 222 -10.34 -4.68 22.48
N ALA A 223 -9.88 -3.55 23.02
CA ALA A 223 -9.41 -2.40 22.24
C ALA A 223 -8.14 -2.71 21.41
N SER A 224 -7.38 -3.74 21.79
CA SER A 224 -6.18 -4.18 21.09
C SER A 224 -6.20 -5.68 20.82
N ILE A 225 -5.95 -6.06 19.57
CA ILE A 225 -5.68 -7.44 19.19
C ILE A 225 -4.30 -7.81 19.72
N PRO A 226 -4.16 -8.91 20.49
CA PRO A 226 -2.84 -9.37 20.88
C PRO A 226 -2.04 -9.75 19.63
N ASN A 227 -0.71 -9.64 19.68
CA ASN A 227 0.13 -10.10 18.59
C ASN A 227 -0.26 -11.56 18.23
N PRO A 228 -0.70 -11.84 17.00
CA PRO A 228 -1.20 -13.16 16.65
C PRO A 228 -0.09 -14.22 16.61
N PHE A 229 1.18 -13.80 16.61
CA PHE A 229 2.36 -14.66 16.62
C PHE A 229 2.90 -14.87 18.04
N SER A 230 3.36 -16.10 18.32
CA SER A 230 4.01 -16.46 19.59
C SER A 230 5.50 -16.08 19.63
N PHE A 231 5.85 -14.83 19.34
CA PHE A 231 7.24 -14.38 19.47
C PHE A 231 7.70 -14.41 20.93
N GLY A 232 8.98 -14.71 21.17
CA GLY A 232 9.53 -14.80 22.52
C GLY A 232 9.34 -13.48 23.28
N ALA A 233 8.77 -13.53 24.48
CA ALA A 233 8.42 -12.36 25.30
C ALA A 233 9.62 -11.51 25.79
N LYS A 234 10.84 -11.77 25.31
CA LYS A 234 12.00 -10.92 25.57
C LYS A 234 11.84 -9.63 24.74
N LYS A 235 11.13 -8.65 25.29
CA LYS A 235 11.21 -7.25 24.83
C LYS A 235 12.68 -6.84 24.89
N ALA A 236 13.34 -6.81 23.75
CA ALA A 236 14.71 -6.36 23.66
C ALA A 236 14.71 -4.83 23.65
N ASP A 237 14.92 -4.20 24.80
CA ASP A 237 15.42 -2.82 24.83
C ASP A 237 16.80 -2.82 24.15
N LEU A 238 16.82 -2.39 22.90
CA LEU A 238 18.02 -2.19 22.08
C LEU A 238 18.39 -0.70 22.14
N LYS A 239 19.03 -0.28 23.24
CA LYS A 239 20.00 0.81 23.13
C LYS A 239 21.36 0.17 23.04
N SER A 240 22.07 0.42 21.95
CA SER A 240 23.51 0.19 21.91
C SER A 240 24.12 0.94 23.11
N ASP A 241 24.82 0.24 23.98
CA ASP A 241 25.61 0.86 25.04
C ASP A 241 26.75 1.67 24.39
N ASP A 242 26.44 2.90 24.01
CA ASP A 242 27.44 3.94 23.74
C ASP A 242 27.11 5.11 24.66
N LYS A 243 27.80 5.14 25.81
CA LYS A 243 27.75 6.25 26.77
C LYS A 243 28.59 7.41 26.23
N SER A 244 27.95 8.39 25.60
CA SER A 244 28.34 9.80 25.73
C SER A 244 27.12 10.72 25.67
N GLU A 245 27.19 11.80 26.45
CA GLU A 245 26.14 12.70 26.96
C GLU A 245 25.36 13.47 25.85
N ALA A 246 24.15 14.04 26.02
CA ALA A 246 23.53 14.68 27.18
C ALA A 246 21.98 14.72 27.11
N LYS A 247 21.38 14.92 28.29
CA LYS A 247 19.95 15.04 28.65
C LYS A 247 19.16 16.16 27.94
N ALA A 248 17.91 15.84 27.55
CA ALA A 248 16.73 16.67 27.85
C ALA A 248 15.45 15.80 27.75
N GLU A 249 14.76 15.58 28.88
CA GLU A 249 13.43 14.96 28.93
C GLU A 249 12.33 16.01 28.68
N PRO A 250 11.26 15.70 27.91
CA PRO A 250 10.00 16.42 28.01
C PRO A 250 9.07 15.74 29.02
N LYS A 251 8.54 16.55 29.95
CA LYS A 251 7.51 16.20 30.93
C LYS A 251 6.25 15.67 30.26
N LYS A 252 5.71 14.58 30.83
CA LYS A 252 4.34 14.10 30.60
C LYS A 252 3.33 15.21 30.95
N VAL A 253 2.37 15.43 30.06
CA VAL A 253 1.16 16.22 30.34
C VAL A 253 0.01 15.23 30.47
N ASP A 254 -0.58 15.20 31.67
CA ASP A 254 -1.74 14.40 32.01
C ASP A 254 -2.99 14.93 31.30
N SER A 255 -3.80 13.98 30.80
CA SER A 255 -5.11 14.23 30.21
C SER A 255 -6.15 14.40 31.32
N ALA A 256 -6.80 15.56 31.40
CA ALA A 256 -7.97 15.79 32.22
C ALA A 256 -9.06 16.55 31.43
N THR A 257 -10.13 15.80 31.16
CA THR A 257 -11.57 16.10 31.33
C THR A 257 -12.15 17.47 30.93
N ASN A 258 -13.10 17.39 29.99
CA ASN A 258 -14.30 18.20 29.75
C ASN A 258 -14.61 19.35 30.72
N THR A 259 -14.72 20.57 30.18
CA THR A 259 -15.80 21.51 30.53
C THR A 259 -16.09 22.43 29.33
N GLU A 260 -17.36 22.55 28.94
CA GLU A 260 -17.86 23.56 27.98
C GLU A 260 -17.49 24.99 28.40
N PRO A 261 -17.44 25.92 27.43
CA PRO A 261 -18.11 27.18 27.71
C PRO A 261 -18.91 27.79 26.55
N LYS A 262 -19.95 28.49 27.00
CA LYS A 262 -20.87 29.40 26.31
C LYS A 262 -20.21 30.43 25.39
N LYS A 263 -20.98 30.81 24.36
CA LYS A 263 -20.97 32.09 23.62
C LYS A 263 -20.68 33.30 24.52
N VAL A 264 -19.95 34.29 23.99
CA VAL A 264 -20.40 35.69 23.74
C VAL A 264 -19.23 36.54 23.19
N ASP A 265 -19.49 37.15 22.03
CA ASP A 265 -19.12 38.45 21.45
C ASP A 265 -17.70 39.08 21.55
N SER A 266 -17.16 39.32 20.35
CA SER A 266 -16.65 40.59 19.80
C SER A 266 -16.31 41.75 20.77
N ALA A 267 -15.05 42.23 20.74
CA ALA A 267 -14.66 43.47 20.04
C ALA A 267 -13.32 44.09 20.52
N THR A 268 -12.59 44.62 19.54
CA THR A 268 -11.70 45.82 19.54
C THR A 268 -10.25 45.78 20.07
N ASN A 269 -9.38 46.17 19.13
CA ASN A 269 -8.00 46.67 19.21
C ASN A 269 -7.72 47.67 20.35
N THR A 270 -6.47 47.68 20.84
CA THR A 270 -5.67 48.92 20.99
C THR A 270 -4.16 48.59 20.96
N GLU A 271 -3.42 49.39 20.19
CA GLU A 271 -1.95 49.43 20.10
C GLU A 271 -1.29 49.92 21.40
N THR A 272 -0.06 49.49 21.70
CA THR A 272 0.99 50.41 22.22
C THR A 272 2.42 49.90 22.07
N LYS A 273 3.19 50.67 21.28
CA LYS A 273 4.60 51.11 21.35
C LYS A 273 5.66 50.37 22.22
N LYS A 274 6.77 50.06 21.52
CA LYS A 274 8.21 50.34 21.76
C LYS A 274 8.77 50.36 23.20
N ALA A 275 9.88 49.61 23.39
CA ALA A 275 11.09 50.11 24.05
C ALA A 275 12.34 49.32 23.61
N ASP A 276 13.39 50.06 23.26
CA ASP A 276 14.78 49.63 23.05
C ASP A 276 15.45 49.25 24.38
N SER A 277 16.41 48.32 24.37
CA SER A 277 17.67 48.49 25.10
C SER A 277 18.74 47.50 24.64
N SER A 278 19.81 48.05 24.09
CA SER A 278 21.15 47.50 23.93
C SER A 278 21.90 47.42 25.26
N ILE A 279 22.90 46.51 25.35
CA ILE A 279 24.12 46.42 26.19
C ILE A 279 24.61 44.96 25.99
N GLY A 280 25.84 44.57 25.64
CA GLY A 280 27.16 45.22 25.64
C GLY A 280 28.07 44.56 26.70
N THR A 281 28.90 43.57 26.34
CA THR A 281 30.20 43.19 26.98
C THR A 281 30.80 41.96 26.26
N GLU A 282 31.90 42.11 25.53
CA GLU A 282 33.32 41.96 25.93
C GLU A 282 33.89 40.53 25.86
N THR A 283 34.67 40.35 24.80
CA THR A 283 35.92 39.59 24.63
C THR A 283 36.63 39.06 25.88
N LYS A 284 37.00 37.77 25.84
CA LYS A 284 38.27 37.28 26.40
C LYS A 284 38.99 36.37 25.41
N LYS A 285 40.15 36.85 24.95
CA LYS A 285 41.23 36.07 24.33
C LYS A 285 41.91 35.17 25.38
N ALA A 286 42.36 34.01 24.95
CA ALA A 286 43.51 33.33 25.54
C ALA A 286 44.35 32.75 24.39
N ASP A 287 45.57 33.30 24.23
CA ASP A 287 46.67 32.78 23.42
C ASP A 287 47.50 31.79 24.27
N ASN A 288 48.06 30.76 23.62
CA ASN A 288 49.41 30.18 23.81
C ASN A 288 49.47 28.84 23.04
N SER A 289 50.15 28.78 21.88
CA SER A 289 51.57 28.37 21.67
C SER A 289 51.84 26.89 22.01
N ALA A 290 52.63 26.07 21.33
CA ALA A 290 53.28 26.00 20.01
C ALA A 290 54.11 24.68 20.05
N SER A 291 54.34 24.04 18.89
CA SER A 291 55.39 23.02 18.61
C SER A 291 55.17 21.61 19.24
N THR A 292 55.51 20.45 18.65
CA THR A 292 56.52 20.09 17.64
C THR A 292 56.13 18.77 16.93
N GLU A 293 56.72 18.56 15.76
CA GLU A 293 56.72 17.36 14.91
C GLU A 293 57.10 16.06 15.64
N ASP A 294 56.49 14.93 15.25
CA ASP A 294 57.27 13.75 14.86
C ASP A 294 56.48 12.76 14.01
N LYS A 295 57.09 12.34 12.90
CA LYS A 295 56.62 11.31 11.98
C LYS A 295 56.80 9.93 12.61
N LYS A 296 55.79 9.06 12.48
CA LYS A 296 56.04 7.63 12.26
C LYS A 296 54.91 6.98 11.48
N ASP A 297 55.26 6.54 10.28
CA ASP A 297 54.56 5.55 9.49
C ASP A 297 54.34 4.29 10.33
N ASP A 298 53.08 3.90 10.53
CA ASP A 298 52.72 2.52 10.83
C ASP A 298 51.43 2.16 10.12
N LYS A 299 51.58 1.32 9.11
CA LYS A 299 50.51 0.74 8.30
C LYS A 299 50.04 -0.55 9.01
N PRO A 300 48.84 -0.64 9.59
CA PRO A 300 48.38 -1.91 10.14
C PRO A 300 47.82 -2.78 9.01
N LYS A 301 48.37 -4.00 8.93
CA LYS A 301 47.84 -5.10 8.11
C LYS A 301 46.40 -5.41 8.54
N SER A 302 45.44 -4.95 7.73
CA SER A 302 44.02 -5.26 7.82
C SER A 302 43.74 -6.74 7.50
N LYS A 303 43.80 -7.61 8.52
CA LYS A 303 43.18 -8.94 8.51
C LYS A 303 42.25 -9.19 9.70
N ILE A 304 42.17 -8.26 10.65
CA ILE A 304 41.36 -8.38 11.88
C ILE A 304 39.97 -7.72 11.72
N SER A 305 39.80 -6.68 10.88
CA SER A 305 38.49 -6.03 10.68
C SER A 305 37.43 -7.01 10.18
N GLY A 306 37.74 -7.83 9.17
CA GLY A 306 36.78 -8.79 8.62
C GLY A 306 36.30 -9.88 9.58
N ILE A 307 37.00 -10.14 10.70
CA ILE A 307 36.55 -11.08 11.74
C ILE A 307 35.60 -10.37 12.72
N VAL A 308 35.95 -9.15 13.15
CA VAL A 308 35.10 -8.34 14.06
C VAL A 308 33.77 -7.99 13.39
N ASP A 309 33.81 -7.66 12.10
CA ASP A 309 32.64 -7.30 11.29
C ASP A 309 31.66 -8.47 11.14
N LYS A 310 32.17 -9.69 10.89
CA LYS A 310 31.36 -10.92 10.85
C LYS A 310 30.71 -11.26 12.20
N VAL A 311 31.40 -11.00 13.31
CA VAL A 311 30.88 -11.26 14.67
C VAL A 311 29.73 -10.31 15.01
N LYS A 312 29.76 -9.06 14.53
CA LYS A 312 28.65 -8.10 14.75
C LYS A 312 27.42 -8.41 13.91
N GLU A 313 27.60 -8.77 12.63
CA GLU A 313 26.48 -9.08 11.72
C GLU A 313 25.75 -10.37 12.14
N SER A 314 26.50 -11.42 12.49
CA SER A 314 25.92 -12.65 13.07
C SER A 314 25.14 -12.34 14.35
N GLY A 315 25.64 -11.45 15.21
CA GLY A 315 24.94 -11.03 16.42
C GLY A 315 23.56 -10.41 16.16
N ALA A 316 23.39 -9.59 15.12
CA ALA A 316 22.08 -8.99 14.81
C ALA A 316 21.09 -10.04 14.26
N ILE A 317 21.54 -10.90 13.35
CA ILE A 317 20.74 -11.98 12.77
C ILE A 317 20.34 -12.98 13.86
N ASP A 318 21.28 -13.42 14.68
CA ASP A 318 21.02 -14.36 15.78
C ASP A 318 20.07 -13.76 16.81
N LYS A 319 20.14 -12.44 17.06
CA LYS A 319 19.19 -11.74 17.92
C LYS A 319 17.78 -11.74 17.33
N VAL A 320 17.62 -11.55 16.02
CA VAL A 320 16.31 -11.70 15.35
C VAL A 320 15.78 -13.11 15.53
N LYS A 321 16.62 -14.11 15.26
CA LYS A 321 16.26 -15.52 15.47
C LYS A 321 15.79 -15.73 16.90
N GLU A 322 16.50 -15.22 17.90
CA GLU A 322 16.13 -15.35 19.31
C GLU A 322 14.80 -14.65 19.64
N MET A 323 14.58 -13.44 19.12
CA MET A 323 13.34 -12.68 19.38
C MET A 323 12.11 -13.34 18.74
N ILE A 324 12.23 -13.87 17.52
CA ILE A 324 11.10 -14.45 16.78
C ILE A 324 10.89 -15.92 17.17
N SER A 325 11.96 -16.62 17.57
CA SER A 325 11.88 -18.01 17.99
C SER A 325 10.82 -18.17 19.08
N PRO A 326 9.94 -19.19 18.97
CA PRO A 326 8.97 -19.46 20.01
C PRO A 326 9.70 -19.67 21.33
N SER A 327 9.16 -19.10 22.40
CA SER A 327 9.70 -19.29 23.75
C SER A 327 9.84 -20.80 24.00
N LYS A 328 11.05 -21.26 24.33
CA LYS A 328 11.29 -22.65 24.74
C LYS A 328 10.58 -22.88 26.08
N GLY A 329 9.29 -23.20 26.02
CA GLY A 329 8.52 -23.64 27.18
C GLY A 329 9.21 -24.86 27.80
N THR A 330 9.18 -24.94 29.13
CA THR A 330 9.87 -25.95 29.97
C THR A 330 9.37 -27.39 29.79
N GLY A 331 8.57 -27.69 28.76
CA GLY A 331 8.10 -29.03 28.43
C GLY A 331 7.87 -29.20 26.94
N GLY A 332 8.72 -29.99 26.29
CA GLY A 332 8.44 -30.68 25.02
C GLY A 332 8.13 -29.82 23.79
N GLY A 333 9.16 -29.36 23.09
CA GLY A 333 9.19 -29.25 21.62
C GLY A 333 8.04 -28.53 20.90
N ALA A 334 7.28 -27.65 21.57
CA ALA A 334 6.19 -26.92 20.94
C ALA A 334 6.76 -26.06 19.80
N LYS A 335 6.50 -26.49 18.56
CA LYS A 335 6.72 -25.69 17.36
C LYS A 335 5.83 -24.44 17.50
N GLY A 336 6.32 -23.29 17.03
CA GLY A 336 5.60 -22.01 17.13
C GLY A 336 4.17 -22.07 16.58
N GLY A 337 3.39 -21.02 16.76
CA GLY A 337 1.96 -21.05 16.42
C GLY A 337 1.23 -19.77 16.79
N MET A 338 -0.10 -19.83 16.72
CA MET A 338 -0.96 -18.73 17.16
C MET A 338 -0.72 -18.43 18.64
N SER A 339 -0.64 -17.14 18.99
CA SER A 339 -0.36 -16.73 20.36
C SER A 339 -1.36 -17.33 21.36
N PRO A 340 -0.91 -17.78 22.54
CA PRO A 340 -1.81 -18.32 23.57
C PRO A 340 -2.92 -17.36 23.95
N GLU A 341 -2.61 -16.06 24.01
CA GLU A 341 -3.60 -15.01 24.31
C GLU A 341 -4.71 -14.98 23.26
N LEU A 342 -4.36 -15.00 21.96
CA LEU A 342 -5.36 -15.02 20.89
C LEU A 342 -6.18 -16.31 20.90
N LYS A 343 -5.56 -17.46 21.18
CA LYS A 343 -6.27 -18.74 21.36
C LYS A 343 -7.29 -18.68 22.49
N VAL A 344 -6.93 -18.12 23.64
CA VAL A 344 -7.84 -17.91 24.77
C VAL A 344 -8.99 -17.00 24.36
N LYS A 345 -8.71 -15.87 23.71
CA LYS A 345 -9.75 -14.96 23.20
C LYS A 345 -10.73 -15.67 22.27
N PHE A 346 -10.26 -16.48 21.32
CA PHE A 346 -11.13 -17.25 20.44
C PHE A 346 -11.94 -18.31 21.17
N SER A 347 -11.36 -18.98 22.18
CA SER A 347 -12.10 -19.97 22.99
C SER A 347 -13.27 -19.36 23.77
N THR A 348 -13.18 -18.06 24.10
CA THR A 348 -14.25 -17.33 24.80
C THR A 348 -15.31 -16.71 23.87
N MET A 349 -15.08 -16.71 22.55
CA MET A 349 -16.04 -16.17 21.58
C MET A 349 -17.19 -17.12 21.31
N SER A 350 -18.35 -16.57 20.94
CA SER A 350 -19.47 -17.38 20.50
C SER A 350 -19.15 -18.12 19.19
N GLN A 351 -19.72 -19.32 19.02
CA GLN A 351 -19.56 -20.10 17.79
C GLN A 351 -20.11 -19.36 16.55
N GLU A 352 -21.16 -18.56 16.72
CA GLU A 352 -21.71 -17.73 15.65
C GLU A 352 -20.72 -16.65 15.21
N THR A 353 -20.06 -15.97 16.15
CA THR A 353 -19.01 -15.01 15.85
C THR A 353 -17.84 -15.70 15.13
N LEU A 354 -17.34 -16.83 15.65
CA LEU A 354 -16.20 -17.54 15.05
C LEU A 354 -16.49 -18.03 13.61
N LYS A 355 -17.71 -18.50 13.34
CA LYS A 355 -18.14 -18.91 11.98
C LYS A 355 -18.13 -17.76 10.98
N ASN A 356 -18.39 -16.54 11.45
CA ASN A 356 -18.47 -15.33 10.64
C ASN A 356 -17.15 -14.55 10.56
N VAL A 357 -16.05 -15.11 11.08
CA VAL A 357 -14.70 -14.55 11.00
C VAL A 357 -13.85 -15.38 10.06
N THR A 358 -13.11 -14.71 9.17
CA THR A 358 -12.05 -15.31 8.35
C THR A 358 -10.73 -14.67 8.67
N ILE A 359 -9.70 -15.47 8.93
CA ILE A 359 -8.32 -14.96 9.11
C ILE A 359 -7.58 -15.18 7.80
N GLU A 360 -6.95 -14.12 7.30
CA GLU A 360 -6.07 -14.13 6.13
C GLU A 360 -4.72 -13.57 6.55
N VAL A 361 -3.62 -14.15 6.04
CA VAL A 361 -2.28 -13.57 6.22
C VAL A 361 -1.75 -13.12 4.87
N LYS A 362 -1.37 -11.86 4.80
CA LYS A 362 -0.57 -11.29 3.71
C LYS A 362 0.83 -11.05 4.25
N ALA A 363 1.85 -11.25 3.43
CA ALA A 363 3.16 -10.69 3.73
C ALA A 363 3.85 -10.19 2.46
N ILE A 364 4.77 -9.27 2.66
CA ILE A 364 5.70 -8.80 1.65
C ILE A 364 7.11 -8.82 2.22
N GLN A 365 8.06 -9.18 1.38
CA GLN A 365 9.47 -9.19 1.69
C GLN A 365 10.21 -8.22 0.75
N LEU A 366 11.03 -7.38 1.33
CA LEU A 366 12.01 -6.54 0.65
C LEU A 366 13.41 -6.96 1.08
N GLY A 367 14.24 -7.37 0.13
CA GLY A 367 15.49 -8.08 0.40
C GLY A 367 15.30 -9.60 0.42
N GLY A 368 16.35 -10.35 0.73
CA GLY A 368 16.37 -11.82 0.66
C GLY A 368 16.08 -12.39 -0.73
N ASP A 369 15.71 -13.67 -0.80
CA ASP A 369 15.28 -14.34 -2.03
C ASP A 369 13.75 -14.22 -2.18
N PRO A 370 13.25 -13.48 -3.19
CA PRO A 370 11.82 -13.26 -3.39
C PRO A 370 11.04 -14.54 -3.74
N ARG A 371 11.72 -15.67 -4.00
CA ARG A 371 11.10 -16.96 -4.31
C ARG A 371 10.74 -17.77 -3.07
N GLU A 372 11.30 -17.44 -1.90
CA GLU A 372 11.06 -18.22 -0.68
C GLU A 372 9.73 -17.88 -0.03
N LEU A 373 9.35 -16.60 0.00
CA LEU A 373 8.13 -16.14 0.64
C LEU A 373 6.85 -16.74 0.00
N PRO A 374 6.66 -16.76 -1.34
CA PRO A 374 5.46 -17.31 -1.94
C PRO A 374 5.22 -18.81 -1.67
N LYS A 375 6.26 -19.56 -1.26
CA LYS A 375 6.14 -20.98 -0.90
C LYS A 375 5.30 -21.20 0.37
N ILE A 376 5.16 -20.17 1.20
CA ILE A 376 4.42 -20.23 2.47
C ILE A 376 3.21 -19.29 2.51
N ILE A 377 3.08 -18.32 1.59
CA ILE A 377 2.00 -17.33 1.61
C ILE A 377 0.92 -17.66 0.59
N ALA A 378 -0.08 -18.41 1.05
CA ALA A 378 -1.44 -18.41 0.51
C ALA A 378 -2.40 -19.05 1.52
N THR A 379 -2.40 -18.56 2.76
CA THR A 379 -3.10 -19.23 3.86
C THR A 379 -4.23 -18.36 4.40
N THR A 380 -5.45 -18.88 4.28
CA THR A 380 -6.61 -18.40 5.02
C THR A 380 -7.05 -19.51 5.97
N CYS A 381 -7.55 -19.15 7.14
CA CYS A 381 -8.09 -20.12 8.08
C CYS A 381 -9.40 -19.62 8.70
N SER A 382 -10.14 -20.55 9.30
CA SER A 382 -11.33 -20.26 10.09
C SER A 382 -10.97 -20.36 11.57
N PRO A 383 -11.32 -19.38 12.42
CA PRO A 383 -11.18 -19.53 13.88
C PRO A 383 -11.95 -20.71 14.46
N THR A 384 -12.94 -21.25 13.74
CA THR A 384 -13.63 -22.50 14.10
C THR A 384 -12.72 -23.73 14.01
N ASP A 385 -11.65 -23.65 13.20
CA ASP A 385 -10.60 -24.66 13.06
C ASP A 385 -9.28 -24.07 13.56
N ILE A 386 -9.18 -23.97 14.89
CA ILE A 386 -8.01 -23.40 15.58
C ILE A 386 -6.72 -24.13 15.19
N ASN A 387 -6.77 -25.45 14.94
CA ASN A 387 -5.59 -26.24 14.59
C ASN A 387 -5.03 -25.84 13.21
N SER A 388 -5.91 -25.63 12.23
CA SER A 388 -5.51 -25.14 10.90
C SER A 388 -4.90 -23.73 11.00
N CYS A 389 -5.52 -22.84 11.78
CA CYS A 389 -4.94 -21.53 12.03
C CYS A 389 -3.58 -21.62 12.75
N ASP A 390 -3.46 -22.48 13.76
CA ASP A 390 -2.23 -22.64 14.53
C ASP A 390 -1.07 -23.10 13.65
N LYS A 391 -1.33 -24.08 12.77
CA LYS A 391 -0.37 -24.55 11.76
C LYS A 391 0.03 -23.44 10.79
N MET A 392 -0.92 -22.64 10.31
CA MET A 392 -0.63 -21.48 9.46
C MET A 392 0.31 -20.49 10.16
N PHE A 393 0.01 -20.10 11.40
CA PHE A 393 0.86 -19.20 12.17
C PHE A 393 2.23 -19.82 12.48
N ALA A 394 2.29 -21.13 12.70
CA ALA A 394 3.54 -21.87 12.90
C ALA A 394 4.47 -21.79 11.68
N GLU A 395 3.94 -22.00 10.48
CA GLU A 395 4.70 -21.95 9.22
C GLU A 395 5.25 -20.55 8.96
N ILE A 396 4.43 -19.52 9.16
CA ILE A 396 4.85 -18.11 9.02
C ILE A 396 5.90 -17.75 10.07
N GLN A 397 5.71 -18.15 11.33
CA GLN A 397 6.68 -17.90 12.40
C GLN A 397 8.00 -18.61 12.12
N THR A 398 7.97 -19.86 11.65
CA THR A 398 9.17 -20.61 11.26
C THR A 398 9.91 -19.90 10.14
N TYR A 399 9.19 -19.43 9.11
CA TYR A 399 9.79 -18.66 8.03
C TYR A 399 10.44 -17.36 8.52
N ALA A 400 9.71 -16.60 9.34
CA ALA A 400 10.19 -15.33 9.89
C ALA A 400 11.41 -15.52 10.79
N ALA A 401 11.46 -16.60 11.58
CA ALA A 401 12.52 -16.89 12.52
C ALA A 401 13.75 -17.54 11.88
N GLU A 402 13.57 -18.39 10.87
CA GLU A 402 14.63 -19.24 10.34
C GLU A 402 14.92 -18.89 8.88
N SER A 403 13.94 -19.05 8.00
CA SER A 403 14.15 -18.94 6.55
C SER A 403 14.51 -17.52 6.10
N PHE A 404 13.85 -16.49 6.62
CA PHE A 404 14.12 -15.10 6.23
C PHE A 404 15.50 -14.63 6.70
N PRO A 405 15.90 -14.79 7.98
CA PRO A 405 17.26 -14.45 8.42
C PRO A 405 18.34 -15.28 7.71
N ALA A 406 18.11 -16.57 7.48
CA ALA A 406 19.07 -17.43 6.77
C ALA A 406 19.35 -16.98 5.32
N GLN A 407 18.35 -16.38 4.65
CA GLN A 407 18.58 -15.78 3.33
C GLN A 407 19.60 -14.64 3.38
N LEU A 408 19.74 -13.97 4.53
CA LEU A 408 20.64 -12.83 4.72
C LEU A 408 22.04 -13.24 5.22
N GLU A 409 22.24 -14.51 5.60
CA GLU A 409 23.52 -15.03 6.06
C GLU A 409 24.57 -15.12 4.91
N ASN A 410 25.84 -15.23 5.31
CA ASN A 410 27.02 -15.45 4.44
C ASN A 410 27.45 -14.28 3.55
N ILE A 411 27.35 -13.03 4.02
CA ILE A 411 27.90 -11.87 3.30
C ILE A 411 29.30 -11.53 3.82
N SER A 412 30.26 -12.40 3.56
CA SER A 412 31.59 -12.27 4.17
C SER A 412 32.51 -11.21 3.56
N SER A 413 32.12 -10.51 2.49
CA SER A 413 32.97 -9.48 1.87
C SER A 413 32.19 -8.27 1.36
N TYR A 414 32.58 -7.10 1.87
CA TYR A 414 32.12 -5.75 1.52
C TYR A 414 32.14 -5.44 0.01
N THR A 415 32.99 -6.13 -0.76
CA THR A 415 33.22 -5.89 -2.20
C THR A 415 32.38 -6.75 -3.13
N ASP A 416 31.61 -7.71 -2.60
CA ASP A 416 30.81 -8.58 -3.45
C ASP A 416 29.48 -7.90 -3.78
N GLU A 417 29.39 -7.28 -4.96
CA GLU A 417 28.18 -6.66 -5.48
C GLU A 417 26.97 -7.62 -5.45
N SER A 418 27.21 -8.94 -5.56
CA SER A 418 26.16 -9.96 -5.49
C SER A 418 25.52 -10.06 -4.10
N SER A 419 26.27 -9.70 -3.05
CA SER A 419 25.78 -9.73 -1.67
C SER A 419 24.86 -8.56 -1.33
N ASN A 420 24.98 -7.45 -2.06
CA ASN A 420 24.07 -6.31 -1.94
C ASN A 420 22.68 -6.61 -2.52
N VAL A 421 22.52 -7.67 -3.32
CA VAL A 421 21.22 -8.05 -3.88
C VAL A 421 20.24 -8.56 -2.81
N LYS A 422 20.77 -9.05 -1.67
CA LYS A 422 19.98 -9.53 -0.53
C LYS A 422 19.42 -8.41 0.34
N PHE A 423 19.97 -7.20 0.27
CA PHE A 423 19.53 -6.06 1.06
C PHE A 423 19.01 -4.97 0.14
N THR A 424 17.83 -4.46 0.43
CA THR A 424 17.33 -3.28 -0.27
C THR A 424 17.93 -2.03 0.32
N ARG A 425 18.11 -1.00 -0.50
CA ARG A 425 18.43 0.34 0.02
C ARG A 425 17.12 1.01 0.42
N GLY A 426 16.86 1.03 1.72
CA GLY A 426 15.63 1.57 2.33
C GLY A 426 15.98 2.50 3.47
N GLY A 427 15.02 3.30 3.94
CA GLY A 427 15.20 4.23 5.06
C GLY A 427 16.30 5.27 4.81
N TYR A 428 15.91 6.50 4.48
CA TYR A 428 16.86 7.59 4.30
C TYR A 428 16.80 8.60 5.44
N GLU A 429 17.96 9.15 5.78
CA GLU A 429 18.06 10.39 6.56
C GLU A 429 18.50 11.51 5.61
N VAL A 430 17.80 12.62 5.70
CA VAL A 430 18.03 13.80 4.86
C VAL A 430 18.56 14.93 5.71
N VAL A 431 19.46 15.73 5.14
CA VAL A 431 20.00 16.93 5.77
C VAL A 431 19.74 18.13 4.87
N ASP A 432 19.55 19.30 5.47
CA ASP A 432 19.43 20.52 4.71
C ASP A 432 20.78 20.87 4.06
N TYR A 433 20.75 21.42 2.84
CA TYR A 433 21.99 21.82 2.16
C TYR A 433 22.79 22.85 2.98
N SER A 434 22.12 23.67 3.79
CA SER A 434 22.76 24.65 4.66
C SER A 434 23.59 24.04 5.79
N ASN A 435 23.35 22.77 6.13
CA ASN A 435 24.10 22.04 7.16
C ASN A 435 25.37 21.37 6.59
N LEU A 436 25.62 21.49 5.29
CA LEU A 436 26.83 21.01 4.64
C LEU A 436 27.73 22.17 4.24
N ASP A 437 29.04 22.05 4.40
CA ASP A 437 29.99 23.03 3.87
C ASP A 437 30.09 22.86 2.34
N ILE A 438 29.38 23.72 1.60
CA ILE A 438 29.27 23.66 0.14
C ILE A 438 29.92 24.91 -0.46
N ILE A 439 30.86 24.70 -1.38
CA ILE A 439 31.46 25.76 -2.20
C ILE A 439 30.93 25.71 -3.63
N ASN A 440 30.88 26.87 -4.28
CA ASN A 440 30.61 26.95 -5.72
C ASN A 440 31.89 26.67 -6.54
N SER A 441 31.79 26.79 -7.87
CA SER A 441 32.90 26.68 -8.83
C SER A 441 34.11 27.56 -8.49
N ASP A 442 33.85 28.72 -7.87
CA ASP A 442 34.85 29.75 -7.58
C ASP A 442 35.48 29.56 -6.19
N GLY A 443 35.10 28.50 -5.47
CA GLY A 443 35.58 28.20 -4.12
C GLY A 443 34.89 29.00 -3.02
N LYS A 444 33.85 29.78 -3.32
CA LYS A 444 33.08 30.55 -2.33
C LYS A 444 32.11 29.66 -1.57
N LEU A 445 32.12 29.71 -0.24
CA LEU A 445 31.14 29.02 0.61
C LEU A 445 29.73 29.60 0.38
N ILE A 446 28.77 28.74 0.03
CA ILE A 446 27.39 29.10 -0.33
C ILE A 446 26.33 28.43 0.56
N SER A 447 26.72 27.66 1.57
CA SER A 447 25.80 26.95 2.49
C SER A 447 24.75 27.86 3.12
N SER A 448 25.15 29.06 3.55
CA SER A 448 24.23 30.02 4.18
C SER A 448 23.20 30.60 3.19
N SER A 449 23.56 30.73 1.91
CA SER A 449 22.63 31.16 0.86
C SER A 449 21.54 30.11 0.60
N LEU A 450 21.82 28.84 0.91
CA LEU A 450 20.89 27.72 0.84
C LEU A 450 20.01 27.58 2.11
N ASN A 451 20.19 28.43 3.12
CA ASN A 451 19.40 28.37 4.35
C ASN A 451 18.01 29.05 4.22
N LYS A 452 17.73 29.73 3.09
CA LYS A 452 16.54 30.58 2.97
C LYS A 452 15.21 29.82 2.89
N TYR A 453 15.24 28.51 2.70
CA TYR A 453 14.03 27.71 2.45
C TYR A 453 13.71 26.70 3.56
N SER A 454 14.51 26.63 4.63
CA SER A 454 14.16 25.94 5.87
C SER A 454 13.09 26.74 6.64
N GLN A 455 11.91 26.92 6.05
CA GLN A 455 10.79 27.56 6.74
C GLN A 455 10.14 26.56 7.69
N ASP A 456 10.76 26.38 8.85
CA ASP A 456 10.25 25.59 9.99
C ASP A 456 9.02 26.21 10.65
N SER A 457 8.38 27.21 10.01
CA SER A 457 7.12 27.74 10.49
C SER A 457 6.05 26.64 10.44
N GLN A 458 5.36 26.42 11.56
CA GLN A 458 4.29 25.42 11.67
C GLN A 458 3.27 25.51 10.51
N GLY A 459 2.93 26.73 10.08
CA GLY A 459 2.02 26.93 8.96
C GLY A 459 2.54 26.36 7.63
N PHE A 460 3.84 26.44 7.36
CA PHE A 460 4.40 25.86 6.13
C PHE A 460 4.49 24.33 6.22
N ILE A 461 4.81 23.79 7.40
CA ILE A 461 4.77 22.33 7.65
C ILE A 461 3.36 21.78 7.38
N ASN A 462 2.31 22.47 7.85
CA ASN A 462 0.93 22.08 7.59
C ASN A 462 0.61 22.09 6.08
N ILE A 463 1.02 23.14 5.35
CA ILE A 463 0.82 23.20 3.89
C ILE A 463 1.53 22.03 3.18
N LYS A 464 2.77 21.69 3.57
CA LYS A 464 3.48 20.54 3.01
C LYS A 464 2.71 19.24 3.25
N HIS A 465 2.19 19.06 4.46
CA HIS A 465 1.37 17.90 4.81
C HIS A 465 0.11 17.83 3.95
N ASP A 466 -0.60 18.95 3.77
CA ASP A 466 -1.82 19.01 2.96
C ASP A 466 -1.55 18.71 1.48
N ILE A 467 -0.48 19.27 0.91
CA ILE A 467 -0.05 18.95 -0.46
C ILE A 467 0.29 17.46 -0.59
N SER A 468 1.00 16.90 0.39
CA SER A 468 1.39 15.48 0.38
C SER A 468 0.17 14.56 0.47
N ALA A 469 -0.77 14.84 1.39
CA ALA A 469 -2.01 14.09 1.54
C ALA A 469 -2.84 14.12 0.26
N GLU A 470 -2.91 15.29 -0.39
CA GLU A 470 -3.65 15.45 -1.63
C GLU A 470 -2.99 14.73 -2.81
N SER A 471 -1.67 14.84 -2.96
CA SER A 471 -0.91 14.07 -3.95
C SER A 471 -1.14 12.57 -3.80
N GLN A 472 -1.14 12.05 -2.56
CA GLN A 472 -1.42 10.64 -2.27
C GLN A 472 -2.85 10.24 -2.65
N ARG A 473 -3.84 11.10 -2.37
CA ARG A 473 -5.24 10.86 -2.78
C ARG A 473 -5.35 10.73 -4.30
N ILE A 474 -4.79 11.69 -5.05
CA ILE A 474 -4.80 11.70 -6.51
C ILE A 474 -4.21 10.40 -7.07
N VAL A 475 -3.03 10.01 -6.58
CA VAL A 475 -2.35 8.78 -7.02
C VAL A 475 -3.17 7.54 -6.67
N SER A 476 -3.76 7.49 -5.47
CA SER A 476 -4.59 6.37 -5.04
C SER A 476 -5.82 6.19 -5.93
N GLU A 477 -6.57 7.26 -6.17
CA GLU A 477 -7.74 7.24 -7.05
C GLU A 477 -7.37 6.88 -8.49
N HIS A 478 -6.26 7.43 -9.00
CA HIS A 478 -5.73 7.08 -10.32
C HIS A 478 -5.45 5.59 -10.43
N ASN A 479 -4.77 5.03 -9.42
CA ASN A 479 -4.42 3.61 -9.38
C ASN A 479 -5.64 2.70 -9.28
N VAL A 480 -6.66 3.08 -8.53
CA VAL A 480 -7.94 2.33 -8.47
C VAL A 480 -8.60 2.34 -9.85
N ALA A 481 -8.70 3.50 -10.50
CA ALA A 481 -9.34 3.61 -11.80
C ALA A 481 -8.57 2.84 -12.90
N GLN A 482 -7.24 2.93 -12.93
CA GLN A 482 -6.41 2.12 -13.83
C GLN A 482 -6.52 0.63 -13.52
N GLY A 483 -6.56 0.26 -12.23
CA GLY A 483 -6.76 -1.11 -11.80
C GLY A 483 -8.08 -1.69 -12.29
N ILE A 484 -9.16 -0.91 -12.29
CA ILE A 484 -10.45 -1.29 -12.87
C ILE A 484 -10.32 -1.43 -14.40
N LYS A 485 -9.73 -0.42 -15.07
CA LYS A 485 -9.56 -0.40 -16.53
C LYS A 485 -8.78 -1.59 -17.07
N ASN A 486 -7.77 -2.05 -16.34
CA ASN A 486 -6.88 -3.12 -16.76
C ASN A 486 -7.44 -4.54 -16.53
N LYS A 487 -8.57 -4.69 -15.82
CA LYS A 487 -9.20 -6.02 -15.64
C LYS A 487 -9.88 -6.46 -16.94
N SER A 488 -9.83 -7.76 -17.23
CA SER A 488 -10.56 -8.36 -18.36
C SER A 488 -12.06 -8.10 -18.31
N SER A 489 -12.62 -7.96 -17.11
CA SER A 489 -14.03 -7.63 -16.89
C SER A 489 -14.41 -6.20 -17.23
N PHE A 490 -13.44 -5.29 -17.44
CA PHE A 490 -13.71 -3.89 -17.76
C PHE A 490 -14.65 -3.77 -18.96
N GLU A 491 -14.44 -4.58 -20.00
CA GLU A 491 -15.27 -4.52 -21.21
C GLU A 491 -16.73 -4.90 -20.99
N SER A 492 -17.03 -5.62 -19.92
CA SER A 492 -18.38 -6.00 -19.54
C SER A 492 -19.07 -4.98 -18.62
N LEU A 493 -18.35 -3.97 -18.11
CA LEU A 493 -18.94 -2.92 -17.27
C LEU A 493 -19.97 -2.10 -18.06
N THR A 494 -20.91 -1.48 -17.34
CA THR A 494 -21.91 -0.62 -17.96
C THR A 494 -21.26 0.66 -18.51
N ILE A 495 -21.93 1.31 -19.46
CA ILE A 495 -21.38 2.51 -20.13
C ILE A 495 -21.05 3.60 -19.12
N ASP A 496 -21.96 3.87 -18.17
CA ASP A 496 -21.77 4.84 -17.10
C ASP A 496 -20.61 4.47 -16.15
N GLU A 497 -20.41 3.19 -15.84
CA GLU A 497 -19.27 2.74 -15.04
C GLU A 497 -17.95 2.94 -15.79
N LYS A 498 -17.89 2.62 -17.10
CA LYS A 498 -16.72 2.89 -17.94
C LYS A 498 -16.43 4.39 -18.04
N GLU A 499 -17.46 5.22 -18.16
CA GLU A 499 -17.34 6.68 -18.19
C GLU A 499 -16.80 7.23 -16.86
N VAL A 500 -17.27 6.73 -15.71
CA VAL A 500 -16.75 7.12 -14.39
C VAL A 500 -15.26 6.78 -14.27
N VAL A 501 -14.85 5.58 -14.68
CA VAL A 501 -13.43 5.18 -14.68
C VAL A 501 -12.60 6.09 -15.60
N GLY A 502 -13.09 6.38 -16.80
CA GLY A 502 -12.43 7.29 -17.74
C GLY A 502 -12.30 8.71 -17.20
N LYS A 503 -13.37 9.25 -16.59
CA LYS A 503 -13.37 10.56 -15.93
C LYS A 503 -12.38 10.58 -14.75
N ALA A 504 -12.39 9.57 -13.89
CA ALA A 504 -11.46 9.47 -12.76
C ALA A 504 -10.00 9.54 -13.23
N ILE A 505 -9.63 8.77 -14.25
CA ILE A 505 -8.28 8.79 -14.84
C ILE A 505 -7.92 10.18 -15.36
N ASN A 506 -8.79 10.81 -16.14
CA ASN A 506 -8.52 12.13 -16.73
C ASN A 506 -8.46 13.25 -15.67
N ILE A 507 -9.34 13.21 -14.68
CA ILE A 507 -9.38 14.19 -13.58
C ILE A 507 -8.11 14.07 -12.75
N THR A 508 -7.77 12.85 -12.30
CA THR A 508 -6.58 12.62 -11.46
C THR A 508 -5.29 12.99 -12.19
N GLN A 509 -5.17 12.71 -13.49
CA GLN A 509 -4.01 13.15 -14.31
C GLN A 509 -3.87 14.67 -14.34
N ARG A 510 -4.97 15.39 -14.52
CA ARG A 510 -4.95 16.86 -14.52
C ARG A 510 -4.65 17.42 -13.14
N GLU A 511 -5.26 16.85 -12.10
CA GLU A 511 -5.01 17.25 -10.71
C GLU A 511 -3.54 17.05 -10.33
N GLU A 512 -2.91 16.00 -10.85
CA GLU A 512 -1.50 15.75 -10.66
C GLU A 512 -0.60 16.81 -11.31
N GLU A 513 -0.90 17.23 -12.54
CA GLU A 513 -0.16 18.33 -13.19
C GLU A 513 -0.27 19.62 -12.37
N LEU A 514 -1.46 19.89 -11.82
CA LEU A 514 -1.70 21.06 -10.99
C LEU A 514 -0.99 20.96 -9.63
N ILE A 515 -1.01 19.80 -8.96
CA ILE A 515 -0.33 19.64 -7.67
C ILE A 515 1.20 19.68 -7.84
N GLN A 516 1.71 19.23 -8.98
CA GLN A 516 3.12 19.39 -9.33
C GLN A 516 3.48 20.88 -9.52
N TYR A 517 2.61 21.65 -10.18
CA TYR A 517 2.77 23.11 -10.28
C TYR A 517 2.73 23.78 -8.89
N VAL A 518 1.80 23.38 -8.01
CA VAL A 518 1.78 23.85 -6.61
C VAL A 518 3.09 23.52 -5.91
N THR A 519 3.58 22.30 -6.04
CA THR A 519 4.85 21.88 -5.42
C THR A 519 6.02 22.74 -5.92
N ASP A 520 6.08 22.99 -7.23
CA ASP A 520 7.13 23.80 -7.84
C ASP A 520 7.07 25.27 -7.37
N THR A 521 5.88 25.86 -7.31
CA THR A 521 5.69 27.23 -6.79
C THR A 521 6.00 27.32 -5.31
N CYS A 522 5.80 26.24 -4.55
CA CYS A 522 6.19 26.23 -3.16
C CYS A 522 7.67 26.54 -3.00
N TYR A 523 8.55 25.98 -3.83
CA TYR A 523 9.99 26.22 -3.76
C TYR A 523 10.41 27.68 -3.99
N GLN A 524 9.53 28.53 -4.52
CA GLN A 524 9.80 29.95 -4.74
C GLN A 524 9.62 30.77 -3.46
N ASN A 525 8.44 30.72 -2.85
CA ASN A 525 8.17 31.36 -1.55
C ASN A 525 6.87 30.82 -0.93
N LYS A 526 6.73 30.95 0.40
CA LYS A 526 5.57 30.49 1.17
C LYS A 526 4.25 31.13 0.74
N GLY A 527 4.24 32.41 0.39
CA GLY A 527 3.02 33.12 -0.03
C GLY A 527 2.46 32.56 -1.33
N SER A 528 3.33 32.39 -2.33
CA SER A 528 2.99 31.74 -3.60
C SER A 528 2.53 30.30 -3.40
N CYS A 529 3.22 29.52 -2.55
CA CYS A 529 2.80 28.15 -2.20
C CYS A 529 1.34 28.09 -1.72
N GLN A 530 1.00 28.91 -0.72
CA GLN A 530 -0.33 28.93 -0.14
C GLN A 530 -1.37 29.38 -1.16
N ASN A 531 -1.07 30.41 -1.94
CA ASN A 531 -1.98 30.93 -2.96
C ASN A 531 -2.25 29.88 -4.04
N SER A 532 -1.21 29.25 -4.58
CA SER A 532 -1.33 28.20 -5.59
C SER A 532 -2.06 26.97 -5.05
N PHE A 533 -1.84 26.57 -3.79
CA PHE A 533 -2.59 25.46 -3.18
C PHE A 533 -4.07 25.80 -2.95
N ASN A 534 -4.38 27.05 -2.59
CA ASN A 534 -5.76 27.52 -2.46
C ASN A 534 -6.46 27.55 -3.84
N GLU A 535 -5.78 28.03 -4.87
CA GLU A 535 -6.28 28.02 -6.26
C GLU A 535 -6.54 26.60 -6.76
N TYR A 536 -5.61 25.67 -6.49
CA TYR A 536 -5.79 24.24 -6.76
C TYR A 536 -7.04 23.70 -6.05
N SER A 537 -7.16 23.94 -4.74
CA SER A 537 -8.27 23.45 -3.93
C SER A 537 -9.62 23.98 -4.41
N ASN A 538 -9.67 25.24 -4.85
CA ASN A 538 -10.88 25.84 -5.43
C ASN A 538 -11.19 25.26 -6.80
N SER A 539 -10.19 25.12 -7.67
CA SER A 539 -10.34 24.53 -9.00
C SER A 539 -10.86 23.09 -8.94
N ARG A 540 -10.36 22.30 -7.99
CA ARG A 540 -10.84 20.94 -7.71
C ARG A 540 -12.32 20.94 -7.31
N LYS A 541 -12.73 21.77 -6.35
CA LYS A 541 -14.15 21.87 -5.94
C LYS A 541 -15.07 22.25 -7.10
N GLU A 542 -14.61 23.14 -7.99
CA GLU A 542 -15.37 23.45 -9.20
C GLU A 542 -15.43 22.28 -10.18
N GLN A 543 -14.32 21.54 -10.34
CA GLN A 543 -14.25 20.39 -11.23
C GLN A 543 -15.14 19.24 -10.74
N GLU A 544 -15.17 18.95 -9.44
CA GLU A 544 -16.09 17.98 -8.82
C GLU A 544 -17.55 18.36 -9.12
N LYS A 545 -17.91 19.64 -8.96
CA LYS A 545 -19.26 20.15 -9.30
C LYS A 545 -19.58 20.04 -10.79
N LYS A 546 -18.63 20.36 -11.68
CA LYS A 546 -18.84 20.37 -13.14
C LYS A 546 -18.87 18.96 -13.74
N SER A 547 -18.05 18.05 -13.23
CA SER A 547 -17.92 16.68 -13.75
C SER A 547 -19.00 15.73 -13.24
N ASN A 548 -19.68 16.10 -12.15
CA ASN A 548 -20.58 15.23 -11.39
C ASN A 548 -19.90 13.88 -11.06
N TYR A 549 -18.61 13.94 -10.73
CA TYR A 549 -17.79 12.81 -10.32
C TYR A 549 -17.48 12.93 -8.84
N SER A 550 -17.68 11.84 -8.11
CA SER A 550 -17.15 11.64 -6.77
C SER A 550 -16.24 10.42 -6.74
N SER A 551 -15.19 10.45 -5.92
CA SER A 551 -14.37 9.27 -5.65
C SER A 551 -15.21 8.09 -5.13
N ALA A 552 -16.31 8.38 -4.42
CA ALA A 552 -17.26 7.36 -3.98
C ALA A 552 -17.93 6.62 -5.16
N ASP A 553 -18.09 7.26 -6.33
CA ASP A 553 -18.64 6.59 -7.52
C ASP A 553 -17.68 5.52 -8.02
N LEU A 554 -16.36 5.79 -7.97
CA LEU A 554 -15.32 4.83 -8.35
C LEU A 554 -15.28 3.63 -7.40
N ASP A 555 -15.38 3.87 -6.09
CA ASP A 555 -15.39 2.81 -5.07
C ASP A 555 -16.59 1.86 -5.21
N ASN A 556 -17.69 2.33 -5.81
CA ASN A 556 -18.88 1.51 -6.08
C ASN A 556 -18.74 0.60 -7.31
N ILE A 557 -17.68 0.74 -8.12
CA ILE A 557 -17.47 -0.05 -9.33
C ILE A 557 -16.77 -1.38 -8.99
N LYS A 558 -17.56 -2.44 -8.95
CA LYS A 558 -17.09 -3.82 -8.78
C LYS A 558 -16.76 -4.43 -10.13
N ALA A 559 -15.51 -4.25 -10.58
CA ALA A 559 -14.96 -4.94 -11.75
C ALA A 559 -14.64 -6.41 -11.42
N TRP A 560 -15.70 -7.18 -11.22
CA TRP A 560 -15.73 -8.61 -10.93
C TRP A 560 -15.96 -9.43 -12.21
N ASN A 561 -15.97 -10.76 -12.12
CA ASN A 561 -16.23 -11.59 -13.30
C ASN A 561 -17.72 -11.62 -13.62
N LEU A 562 -18.10 -11.32 -14.87
CA LEU A 562 -19.47 -11.50 -15.34
C LEU A 562 -19.72 -13.00 -15.55
N ILE A 563 -20.61 -13.58 -14.74
CA ILE A 563 -20.90 -15.03 -14.76
C ILE A 563 -22.06 -15.36 -15.68
N ALA A 564 -23.09 -14.52 -15.67
CA ALA A 564 -24.27 -14.69 -16.52
C ALA A 564 -24.92 -13.35 -16.84
N SER A 565 -25.55 -13.27 -18.01
CA SER A 565 -26.34 -12.11 -18.45
C SER A 565 -27.55 -12.61 -19.25
N THR A 566 -28.73 -12.11 -18.96
CA THR A 566 -29.96 -12.44 -19.71
C THR A 566 -30.87 -11.24 -19.82
N GLU A 567 -31.73 -11.21 -20.83
CA GLU A 567 -32.76 -10.18 -20.95
C GLU A 567 -33.98 -10.52 -20.09
N ALA A 568 -34.48 -9.52 -19.37
CA ALA A 568 -35.72 -9.56 -18.61
C ALA A 568 -36.91 -9.52 -19.58
N ASN A 569 -37.39 -10.70 -19.95
CA ASN A 569 -38.59 -10.90 -20.75
C ASN A 569 -39.75 -11.36 -19.85
N TRP A 570 -40.69 -10.44 -19.59
CA TRP A 570 -41.90 -10.72 -18.82
C TRP A 570 -42.72 -11.80 -19.51
N ARG A 571 -42.90 -12.93 -18.82
CA ARG A 571 -43.74 -14.02 -19.29
C ARG A 571 -45.07 -14.00 -18.54
N PRO A 572 -46.20 -14.26 -19.24
CA PRO A 572 -47.48 -14.37 -18.58
C PRO A 572 -47.43 -15.45 -17.50
N VAL A 573 -48.07 -15.17 -16.38
CA VAL A 573 -48.21 -16.03 -15.20
C VAL A 573 -48.67 -17.43 -15.62
N ARG A 574 -47.94 -18.47 -15.22
CA ARG A 574 -48.40 -19.86 -15.36
C ARG A 574 -49.35 -20.18 -14.22
N TYR A 575 -50.64 -20.27 -14.53
CA TYR A 575 -51.66 -20.72 -13.59
C TYR A 575 -51.60 -22.25 -13.46
N VAL A 576 -51.29 -22.74 -12.27
CA VAL A 576 -51.44 -24.16 -11.90
C VAL A 576 -52.35 -24.20 -10.68
N LEU A 577 -53.58 -24.73 -10.86
CA LEU A 577 -54.57 -24.95 -9.79
C LEU A 577 -55.08 -23.70 -9.05
N GLY A 578 -55.10 -22.52 -9.68
CA GLY A 578 -55.80 -21.33 -9.16
C GLY A 578 -55.11 -20.59 -8.00
N VAL A 579 -53.89 -20.97 -7.62
CA VAL A 579 -53.10 -20.27 -6.59
C VAL A 579 -52.16 -19.29 -7.29
N TYR A 580 -52.19 -18.02 -6.86
CA TYR A 580 -51.39 -16.90 -7.38
C TYR A 580 -49.92 -17.31 -7.59
N SER A 581 -49.35 -17.03 -8.77
CA SER A 581 -47.92 -17.23 -9.06
C SER A 581 -47.26 -15.92 -9.48
N SER A 582 -46.01 -15.74 -9.05
CA SER A 582 -45.20 -14.53 -9.29
C SER A 582 -44.93 -14.31 -10.78
N ASP A 583 -44.84 -13.07 -11.23
CA ASP A 583 -44.42 -12.75 -12.60
C ASP A 583 -43.00 -13.26 -12.83
N ARG A 584 -42.85 -14.14 -13.82
CA ARG A 584 -41.55 -14.67 -14.24
C ARG A 584 -40.91 -13.67 -15.19
N MET A 585 -39.75 -13.15 -14.77
CA MET A 585 -39.07 -12.08 -15.49
C MET A 585 -38.04 -12.60 -16.50
N THR A 586 -37.56 -13.84 -16.38
CA THR A 586 -36.56 -14.41 -17.29
C THR A 586 -36.83 -15.87 -17.64
N SER A 587 -36.24 -16.35 -18.74
CA SER A 587 -35.98 -17.78 -18.89
C SER A 587 -35.00 -18.26 -17.82
N ASP A 588 -34.86 -19.58 -17.70
CA ASP A 588 -33.78 -20.18 -16.93
C ASP A 588 -32.44 -19.73 -17.54
N PHE A 589 -31.62 -19.00 -16.78
CA PHE A 589 -30.44 -18.34 -17.35
C PHE A 589 -29.15 -18.56 -16.56
N PHE A 590 -29.24 -19.12 -15.37
CA PHE A 590 -28.11 -19.23 -14.47
C PHE A 590 -28.22 -20.46 -13.58
N SER A 591 -27.15 -21.26 -13.47
CA SER A 591 -27.06 -22.30 -12.45
C SER A 591 -26.25 -21.76 -11.27
N PRO A 592 -26.75 -21.81 -10.02
CA PRO A 592 -25.97 -21.40 -8.85
C PRO A 592 -24.62 -22.12 -8.73
N THR A 593 -24.49 -23.34 -9.27
CA THR A 593 -23.22 -24.08 -9.38
C THR A 593 -22.12 -23.32 -10.11
N ASN A 594 -22.46 -22.33 -10.96
CA ASN A 594 -21.50 -21.48 -11.65
C ASN A 594 -20.78 -20.52 -10.70
N LEU A 595 -21.26 -20.38 -9.46
CA LEU A 595 -20.59 -19.60 -8.40
C LEU A 595 -19.57 -20.42 -7.61
N ARG A 596 -19.37 -21.70 -7.93
CA ARG A 596 -18.33 -22.51 -7.28
C ARG A 596 -16.96 -21.89 -7.51
N GLY A 597 -16.22 -21.68 -6.43
CA GLY A 597 -14.90 -21.05 -6.45
C GLY A 597 -14.92 -19.53 -6.28
N TYR A 598 -16.09 -18.88 -6.33
CA TYR A 598 -16.25 -17.47 -6.03
C TYR A 598 -16.60 -17.26 -4.55
N LYS A 599 -16.23 -16.09 -4.01
CA LYS A 599 -16.51 -15.77 -2.59
C LYS A 599 -17.77 -14.94 -2.43
N LYS A 600 -17.98 -13.99 -3.35
CA LYS A 600 -19.07 -13.02 -3.30
C LYS A 600 -19.66 -12.85 -4.69
N PHE A 601 -20.92 -12.45 -4.75
CA PHE A 601 -21.54 -12.05 -6.00
C PHE A 601 -22.52 -10.91 -5.78
N PHE A 602 -22.95 -10.28 -6.87
CA PHE A 602 -24.06 -9.34 -6.86
C PHE A 602 -24.84 -9.43 -8.16
N ILE A 603 -26.06 -8.90 -8.13
CA ILE A 603 -26.92 -8.80 -9.29
C ILE A 603 -26.93 -7.35 -9.78
N LYS A 604 -26.71 -7.14 -11.07
CA LYS A 604 -26.75 -5.83 -11.71
C LYS A 604 -27.87 -5.79 -12.75
N TYR A 605 -28.59 -4.67 -12.81
CA TYR A 605 -29.53 -4.39 -13.90
C TYR A 605 -28.95 -3.38 -14.86
N VAL A 606 -29.07 -3.67 -16.15
CA VAL A 606 -28.52 -2.83 -17.23
C VAL A 606 -29.63 -2.55 -18.23
N SER A 607 -29.93 -1.29 -18.49
CA SER A 607 -30.97 -0.92 -19.44
C SER A 607 -30.69 -1.49 -20.83
N ASN A 608 -31.71 -2.09 -21.45
CA ASN A 608 -31.67 -2.52 -22.84
C ASN A 608 -32.56 -1.61 -23.72
N LYS A 609 -32.98 -0.47 -23.17
CA LYS A 609 -33.86 0.50 -23.81
C LYS A 609 -33.08 1.74 -24.24
N GLU A 610 -33.22 2.14 -25.50
CA GLU A 610 -32.68 3.39 -26.01
C GLU A 610 -33.37 4.61 -25.37
N PRO A 611 -32.65 5.73 -25.13
CA PRO A 611 -31.23 5.98 -25.45
C PRO A 611 -30.25 5.46 -24.38
N ASN A 612 -30.76 4.89 -23.28
CA ASN A 612 -29.96 4.49 -22.12
C ASN A 612 -29.45 3.04 -22.24
N LYS A 613 -29.32 2.49 -23.44
CA LYS A 613 -28.90 1.09 -23.60
C LYS A 613 -27.48 0.92 -23.07
N GLY A 614 -27.27 -0.07 -22.21
CA GLY A 614 -25.96 -0.34 -21.59
C GLY A 614 -25.69 0.45 -20.31
N TYR A 615 -26.60 1.32 -19.87
CA TYR A 615 -26.47 2.05 -18.59
C TYR A 615 -26.98 1.22 -17.42
N LYS A 616 -26.34 1.37 -16.26
CA LYS A 616 -26.78 0.75 -15.01
C LYS A 616 -28.12 1.31 -14.56
N ILE A 617 -29.04 0.43 -14.14
CA ILE A 617 -30.30 0.83 -13.52
C ILE A 617 -30.11 0.90 -12.00
N THR A 618 -30.51 2.02 -11.41
CA THR A 618 -30.45 2.33 -9.98
C THR A 618 -31.77 2.95 -9.55
N SER A 619 -32.13 2.84 -8.27
CA SER A 619 -33.37 3.46 -7.77
C SER A 619 -33.44 4.97 -8.06
N LYS A 620 -32.27 5.64 -8.08
CA LYS A 620 -32.13 7.06 -8.38
C LYS A 620 -32.48 7.41 -9.83
N ASN A 621 -32.15 6.56 -10.80
CA ASN A 621 -32.43 6.81 -12.23
C ASN A 621 -33.69 6.10 -12.75
N SER A 622 -34.43 5.45 -11.86
CA SER A 622 -35.70 4.77 -12.16
C SER A 622 -36.87 5.34 -11.36
N ASP A 623 -36.90 6.66 -11.12
CA ASP A 623 -37.99 7.35 -10.41
C ASP A 623 -38.39 6.72 -9.06
N GLY A 624 -37.40 6.18 -8.33
CA GLY A 624 -37.64 5.54 -7.03
C GLY A 624 -38.24 4.14 -7.10
N ILE A 625 -38.37 3.54 -8.28
CA ILE A 625 -38.81 2.15 -8.45
C ILE A 625 -37.95 1.21 -7.59
N SER A 626 -38.63 0.33 -6.84
CA SER A 626 -37.98 -0.74 -6.09
C SER A 626 -37.31 -1.72 -7.05
N LEU A 627 -36.00 -1.92 -6.87
CA LEU A 627 -35.20 -2.86 -7.66
C LEU A 627 -35.04 -4.23 -6.98
N LYS A 628 -35.87 -4.53 -5.98
CA LYS A 628 -35.84 -5.81 -5.28
C LYS A 628 -36.30 -6.93 -6.20
N THR A 629 -35.54 -8.01 -6.28
CA THR A 629 -35.91 -9.21 -7.04
C THR A 629 -35.69 -10.47 -6.21
N SER A 630 -36.61 -11.42 -6.37
CA SER A 630 -36.44 -12.76 -5.81
C SER A 630 -35.97 -13.73 -6.90
N PHE A 631 -35.17 -14.71 -6.52
CA PHE A 631 -34.69 -15.74 -7.43
C PHE A 631 -35.14 -17.10 -6.90
N ARG A 632 -35.66 -17.95 -7.78
CA ARG A 632 -36.15 -19.30 -7.45
C ARG A 632 -35.46 -20.34 -8.31
N CYS A 633 -35.20 -21.49 -7.73
CA CYS A 633 -34.74 -22.67 -8.47
C CYS A 633 -35.90 -23.19 -9.33
N TYR A 634 -35.61 -23.50 -10.59
CA TYR A 634 -36.59 -24.07 -11.51
C TYR A 634 -37.18 -25.38 -10.96
N ASN A 635 -38.49 -25.55 -11.09
CA ASN A 635 -39.19 -26.80 -10.84
C ASN A 635 -40.16 -27.07 -11.98
N TRP A 636 -40.13 -28.28 -12.53
CA TRP A 636 -40.93 -28.65 -13.71
C TRP A 636 -42.43 -28.61 -13.44
N PHE A 637 -42.87 -28.78 -12.19
CA PHE A 637 -44.30 -28.87 -11.83
C PHE A 637 -44.97 -27.50 -11.64
N SER A 638 -44.26 -26.48 -11.14
CA SER A 638 -44.78 -25.13 -10.94
C SER A 638 -43.68 -24.14 -10.59
N ASP A 639 -43.71 -22.95 -11.19
CA ASP A 639 -42.82 -21.82 -10.85
C ASP A 639 -43.08 -21.31 -9.42
N ALA A 640 -44.32 -21.43 -8.91
CA ALA A 640 -44.69 -21.04 -7.54
C ALA A 640 -44.13 -22.00 -6.47
N LEU A 641 -43.91 -23.26 -6.85
CA LEU A 641 -43.35 -24.30 -5.96
C LEU A 641 -41.83 -24.45 -6.11
N GLY A 642 -41.17 -23.58 -6.90
CA GLY A 642 -39.72 -23.52 -6.97
C GLY A 642 -39.13 -23.11 -5.63
N THR A 643 -38.07 -23.82 -5.19
CA THR A 643 -37.31 -23.49 -3.98
C THR A 643 -36.80 -22.05 -4.08
N LEU A 644 -37.11 -21.23 -3.07
CA LEU A 644 -36.64 -19.85 -3.00
C LEU A 644 -35.12 -19.85 -2.81
N TRP A 645 -34.40 -19.30 -3.79
CA TRP A 645 -32.95 -19.19 -3.73
C TRP A 645 -32.53 -17.90 -3.05
N LEU A 646 -33.08 -16.77 -3.51
CA LEU A 646 -32.85 -15.46 -2.94
C LEU A 646 -34.19 -14.74 -2.79
N HIS A 647 -34.42 -14.11 -1.64
CA HIS A 647 -35.63 -13.35 -1.38
C HIS A 647 -35.34 -11.85 -1.40
N GLU A 648 -36.08 -11.10 -2.22
CA GLU A 648 -36.12 -9.63 -2.24
C GLU A 648 -34.76 -8.91 -2.18
N ARG A 649 -33.77 -9.40 -2.94
CA ARG A 649 -32.43 -8.81 -2.96
C ARG A 649 -32.41 -7.53 -3.77
N GLN A 650 -31.72 -6.52 -3.25
CA GLN A 650 -31.54 -5.25 -3.96
C GLN A 650 -30.49 -5.40 -5.06
N ALA A 651 -30.69 -4.72 -6.19
CA ALA A 651 -29.65 -4.63 -7.21
C ALA A 651 -28.37 -3.99 -6.63
N ASN A 652 -27.21 -4.54 -6.99
CA ASN A 652 -25.86 -4.19 -6.54
C ASN A 652 -25.51 -4.50 -5.08
N GLU A 653 -26.44 -5.10 -4.33
CA GLU A 653 -26.15 -5.68 -3.01
C GLU A 653 -25.13 -6.82 -3.17
N THR A 654 -24.03 -6.75 -2.41
CA THR A 654 -23.07 -7.85 -2.35
C THR A 654 -23.63 -8.96 -1.48
N ILE A 655 -23.69 -10.17 -2.03
CA ILE A 655 -24.09 -11.39 -1.34
C ILE A 655 -22.84 -12.25 -1.13
N ASP A 656 -22.59 -12.63 0.11
CA ASP A 656 -21.54 -13.58 0.46
C ASP A 656 -22.05 -15.01 0.21
N LEU A 657 -21.25 -15.85 -0.42
CA LEU A 657 -21.60 -17.26 -0.67
C LEU A 657 -21.40 -18.13 0.58
N GLY A 658 -20.75 -17.59 1.62
CA GLY A 658 -20.44 -18.30 2.85
C GLY A 658 -19.41 -19.40 2.66
N ARG A 659 -19.08 -20.08 3.77
CA ARG A 659 -18.24 -21.29 3.75
C ARG A 659 -19.14 -22.51 3.67
N GLY A 660 -19.31 -23.11 2.50
CA GLY A 660 -19.97 -24.42 2.39
C GLY A 660 -20.77 -24.72 1.12
N ASP A 661 -20.67 -23.91 0.06
CA ASP A 661 -21.52 -24.05 -1.13
C ASP A 661 -23.02 -24.13 -0.78
N GLU A 662 -23.49 -23.73 0.41
CA GLU A 662 -24.89 -23.96 0.82
C GLU A 662 -25.85 -23.25 -0.12
N LEU A 663 -25.58 -21.97 -0.39
CA LEU A 663 -26.34 -21.16 -1.34
C LEU A 663 -26.19 -21.68 -2.78
N VAL A 664 -25.01 -22.24 -3.10
CA VAL A 664 -24.70 -22.84 -4.41
C VAL A 664 -25.44 -24.17 -4.62
N ASN A 665 -25.61 -24.95 -3.54
CA ASN A 665 -26.18 -26.29 -3.55
C ASN A 665 -27.69 -26.28 -3.32
N LEU A 666 -28.27 -25.17 -2.86
CA LEU A 666 -29.71 -25.05 -2.59
C LEU A 666 -30.57 -25.42 -3.82
N CYS A 667 -30.11 -25.07 -5.02
CA CYS A 667 -30.79 -25.44 -6.27
C CYS A 667 -30.31 -26.77 -6.87
N GLY A 668 -29.29 -27.42 -6.30
CA GLY A 668 -28.60 -28.55 -6.92
C GLY A 668 -28.08 -28.18 -8.32
N SER A 669 -28.33 -29.02 -9.31
CA SER A 669 -28.00 -28.74 -10.72
C SER A 669 -29.06 -27.92 -11.46
N LYS A 670 -30.11 -27.46 -10.77
CA LYS A 670 -31.21 -26.73 -11.40
C LYS A 670 -30.82 -25.29 -11.63
N THR A 671 -31.27 -24.75 -12.75
CA THR A 671 -31.16 -23.34 -13.07
C THR A 671 -32.07 -22.50 -12.17
N ALA A 672 -31.66 -21.29 -11.87
CA ALA A 672 -32.45 -20.27 -11.23
C ALA A 672 -33.07 -19.33 -12.28
N PHE A 673 -34.25 -18.81 -11.97
CA PHE A 673 -34.91 -17.76 -12.72
C PHE A 673 -35.28 -16.60 -11.79
N ALA A 674 -35.37 -15.39 -12.35
CA ALA A 674 -35.80 -14.21 -11.63
C ALA A 674 -37.33 -14.11 -11.60
N CYS A 675 -37.87 -13.77 -10.44
CA CYS A 675 -39.29 -13.53 -10.21
C CYS A 675 -39.49 -12.33 -9.29
N THR A 676 -40.60 -11.62 -9.46
CA THR A 676 -40.97 -10.52 -8.57
C THR A 676 -42.41 -10.64 -8.11
N PHE A 677 -42.67 -10.15 -6.90
CA PHE A 677 -44.00 -9.95 -6.35
C PHE A 677 -44.29 -8.44 -6.46
N ASN A 678 -45.11 -8.05 -7.43
CA ASN A 678 -45.40 -6.68 -7.89
C ASN A 678 -44.43 -6.08 -8.93
N SER A 679 -45.05 -5.56 -9.99
CA SER A 679 -44.52 -5.38 -11.35
C SER A 679 -43.83 -4.03 -11.60
N ASP A 680 -43.30 -3.35 -10.58
CA ASP A 680 -42.64 -2.06 -10.83
C ASP A 680 -41.41 -2.21 -11.74
N LEU A 681 -40.74 -3.36 -11.71
CA LEU A 681 -39.67 -3.69 -12.67
C LEU A 681 -40.16 -3.79 -14.12
N GLN A 682 -41.47 -3.99 -14.35
CA GLN A 682 -42.03 -4.02 -15.71
C GLN A 682 -41.96 -2.63 -16.35
N LYS A 683 -42.02 -1.57 -15.54
CA LYS A 683 -41.94 -0.17 -16.00
C LYS A 683 -40.58 0.17 -16.61
N ILE A 684 -39.52 -0.55 -16.21
CA ILE A 684 -38.15 -0.36 -16.71
C ILE A 684 -37.75 -1.37 -17.80
N SER A 685 -38.68 -2.22 -18.24
CA SER A 685 -38.46 -3.17 -19.33
C SER A 685 -38.26 -2.45 -20.68
N PRO A 686 -37.41 -2.97 -21.60
CA PRO A 686 -36.51 -4.13 -21.44
C PRO A 686 -35.18 -3.77 -20.74
N PHE A 687 -34.65 -4.71 -19.96
CA PHE A 687 -33.34 -4.60 -19.32
C PHE A 687 -32.64 -5.96 -19.22
N LEU A 688 -31.33 -5.96 -19.00
CA LEU A 688 -30.53 -7.15 -18.73
C LEU A 688 -30.39 -7.37 -17.23
N ILE A 689 -30.48 -8.62 -16.81
CA ILE A 689 -30.07 -9.09 -15.49
C ILE A 689 -28.70 -9.73 -15.63
N GLN A 690 -27.73 -9.21 -14.89
CA GLN A 690 -26.37 -9.72 -14.87
C GLN A 690 -26.00 -10.22 -13.48
N ILE A 691 -25.25 -11.31 -13.42
CA ILE A 691 -24.67 -11.86 -12.19
C ILE A 691 -23.16 -11.72 -12.28
N TRP A 692 -22.59 -11.06 -11.28
CA TRP A 692 -21.17 -10.72 -11.20
C TRP A 692 -20.56 -11.34 -9.95
N ALA A 693 -19.37 -11.95 -10.02
CA ALA A 693 -18.76 -12.64 -8.89
C ALA A 693 -17.26 -12.38 -8.72
N GLU A 694 -16.84 -12.27 -7.45
CA GLU A 694 -15.47 -12.04 -6.98
C GLU A 694 -14.67 -13.32 -6.80
#